data_AF-A0A561UGD5-F1
#
_entry.id   AF-A0A561UGD5-F1
#
_cell.length_a   1.000
_cell.length_b   1.000
_cell.length_c   1.000
_cell.angle_alpha   90.00
_cell.angle_beta   90.00
_cell.angle_gamma   90.00
#
_symmetry.space_group_name_H-M   'P 1'
#
loop_
_entity.id
_entity.type
_entity.pdbx_description
1 polymer ?
#
loop_
_entity_poly.entity_id
_entity_poly.type
_entity_poly.pdbx_seq_one_letter_code
_entity_poly.pdbx_strand_id
1 'polypeptide(L)'
;MEPRIIGSGSGEQIGDPFGTAELRRRVLDAWTASPARFREDANAEEELALGGYRDRLVIELAQNAADAAARAGRGPGRLRLTLRDGVLVAANTGAPLDAAAVESLATLRASSKRADASPTVGRFGVGFAAVLAVSDEPAIVGQAGGVRWSLAEARELIIGQAAAQPALDEELRRREGHLPLLRLPLPAAGEPPTGYDTAVLLPLRDGAAEDLARTLLEGVDDALLLTLPGLGEVVLETPDGTVRTLTRAVAEITPEGLAEVLITDSTGERSEQSRWQTVTAIGELDPELLTDRPVEERARPFWTVTWAVPVSAAGTPEPVPVAPVLHAPTPSEEPLGVPALLIASYPLDSTRRHTAPGPLSDFLTERAVEAYAGLLRARGADLGSLSLVPAPLGRGALDNALRAGILARLPETPFLPHPAPVEEGTPALRPRDATLLEGADASVVEALAPIFPGLLPAGLERRTELRALQVRRVPLAEVVDQLGGLDREPAWWRSLYGALAGADPEALGALPVPLATGRMLTGPRRVLLPSEDADWAGFPGYPQALAEALDLLDLRLAHPDAAHPLLAKLGAAQATPAGILATPEVRAAVARSLDLGEDDYDAAVDLAEAVLGLVKAAGAQPGEHPWLARLALPDDQGDLARAGELVLPDSPFGQLVRADDAPFVDDELLERWGPEVLAAVGALGDFVLVRAEDAVLDPDDLERLDPTAPADRAAGGRPTGLLDEAPDGFADWCEEALEALDADQAELGVPPVAAELLAVRDLDLVDDQAWPEALARLARPPYRDAVVAPVRALLPDGRYADLPPYTAWWLRDHPVLDGREPAGLRAAGADWLLRGLYEEARTTLDEQFLHALGVRTTLAALLAEPHGSEELLDRLTDPDSEVTHRQLHGIYTALATVEAEPIDVVRALPPLDPQTGRRPGHTVVVDATEAVVADAPDLVALLHPYPLVPVAPALAPALAERLHVSLASEIAGGRVLSEGTLHRVPPIVRELLPGCPVAYEEHEELLVVGPDGEEAGVDWRWDPAAPSPELPYDPEDPDTSEEDAEFEVPPVAGLLHAATPEGLAAGLAWSVGQWHRRFEVLAALTEPDRAYELSAARDFEG
;
A
#
# COMPACT_ATOMS: atom_id res chain seq x y z
N MET A 1 66.29 60.86 16.40
CA MET A 1 67.52 60.94 17.20
C MET A 1 68.01 59.52 17.30
N GLU A 2 69.00 59.17 16.48
CA GLU A 2 69.49 57.80 16.28
C GLU A 2 70.21 57.32 17.54
N PRO A 3 70.01 56.07 17.99
CA PRO A 3 70.88 55.49 19.00
C PRO A 3 72.26 55.27 18.36
N ARG A 4 73.14 56.27 18.48
CA ARG A 4 74.53 56.17 18.06
C ARG A 4 75.32 55.47 19.17
N ILE A 5 75.80 54.26 18.91
CA ILE A 5 76.92 53.71 19.67
C ILE A 5 78.15 54.56 19.31
N ILE A 6 78.63 55.37 20.25
CA ILE A 6 79.87 56.12 20.07
C ILE A 6 81.05 55.17 20.33
N GLY A 7 81.63 54.68 19.22
CA GLY A 7 83.08 54.57 19.03
C GLY A 7 83.82 53.35 19.61
N SER A 8 84.52 52.66 18.71
CA SER A 8 85.73 51.85 18.92
C SER A 8 86.92 52.71 19.42
N GLY A 9 86.72 53.48 20.50
CA GLY A 9 87.72 54.32 21.12
C GLY A 9 88.50 53.56 22.19
N SER A 10 89.83 53.67 22.16
CA SER A 10 90.75 53.12 23.15
C SER A 10 90.38 53.51 24.59
N GLY A 11 89.72 52.59 25.30
CA GLY A 11 90.05 52.13 26.65
C GLY A 11 89.88 53.02 27.90
N GLU A 12 89.89 54.36 27.84
CA GLU A 12 90.12 55.14 29.11
C GLU A 12 88.99 56.07 29.59
N GLN A 13 87.82 56.17 28.94
CA GLN A 13 86.78 57.12 29.39
C GLN A 13 85.31 56.64 29.29
N ILE A 14 85.04 55.34 29.36
CA ILE A 14 83.68 54.81 29.52
C ILE A 14 83.56 54.24 30.93
N GLY A 15 82.61 54.73 31.74
CA GLY A 15 82.35 54.20 33.08
C GLY A 15 81.83 52.75 33.00
N ASP A 16 82.22 51.90 33.96
CA ASP A 16 81.77 50.50 34.07
C ASP A 16 80.79 50.34 35.25
N PRO A 17 79.54 50.85 35.15
CA PRO A 17 78.58 50.83 36.25
C PRO A 17 78.11 49.42 36.63
N PHE A 18 78.35 48.43 35.77
CA PHE A 18 77.91 47.05 35.94
C PHE A 18 79.04 46.07 36.34
N GLY A 19 80.28 46.55 36.49
CA GLY A 19 81.41 45.69 36.87
C GLY A 19 81.78 44.64 35.82
N THR A 20 81.58 44.96 34.53
CA THR A 20 81.84 44.06 33.39
C THR A 20 83.31 43.61 33.33
N ALA A 21 84.26 44.45 33.75
CA ALA A 21 85.67 44.10 33.78
C ALA A 21 85.97 42.90 34.70
N GLU A 22 85.34 42.87 35.88
CA GLU A 22 85.53 41.79 36.86
C GLU A 22 84.82 40.49 36.43
N LEU A 23 83.65 40.59 35.80
CA LEU A 23 82.97 39.44 35.19
C LEU A 23 83.85 38.79 34.12
N ARG A 24 84.36 39.60 33.19
CA ARG A 24 85.21 39.15 32.09
C ARG A 24 86.51 38.52 32.59
N ARG A 25 87.15 39.11 33.60
CA ARG A 25 88.37 38.57 34.23
C ARG A 25 88.12 37.18 34.82
N ARG A 26 87.04 37.00 35.61
CA ARG A 26 86.67 35.70 36.22
C ARG A 26 86.50 34.60 35.17
N VAL A 27 85.86 34.92 34.04
CA VAL A 27 85.65 33.98 32.93
C VAL A 27 86.97 33.59 32.27
N LEU A 28 87.81 34.58 31.91
CA LEU A 28 89.10 34.34 31.26
C LEU A 28 90.05 33.52 32.16
N ASP A 29 90.08 33.81 33.46
CA ASP A 29 90.84 33.05 34.46
C ASP A 29 90.37 31.58 34.50
N ALA A 30 89.04 31.35 34.45
CA ALA A 30 88.46 30.01 34.48
C ALA A 30 88.79 29.19 33.21
N TRP A 31 88.72 29.79 32.03
CA TRP A 31 89.08 29.13 30.77
C TRP A 31 90.58 28.84 30.67
N THR A 32 91.41 29.74 31.20
CA THR A 32 92.87 29.56 31.28
C THR A 32 93.22 28.41 32.22
N ALA A 33 92.51 28.28 33.35
CA ALA A 33 92.69 27.18 34.29
C ALA A 33 92.15 25.84 33.77
N SER A 34 91.08 25.86 32.97
CA SER A 34 90.47 24.65 32.40
C SER A 34 89.93 24.92 30.99
N PRO A 35 90.68 24.54 29.93
CA PRO A 35 90.19 24.63 28.54
C PRO A 35 88.91 23.82 28.29
N ALA A 36 88.61 22.82 29.13
CA ALA A 36 87.34 22.11 29.05
C ALA A 36 86.13 23.02 29.35
N ARG A 37 86.27 23.99 30.26
CA ARG A 37 85.21 24.98 30.55
C ARG A 37 84.96 25.91 29.37
N PHE A 38 86.02 26.32 28.68
CA PHE A 38 85.89 27.08 27.43
C PHE A 38 85.06 26.32 26.39
N ARG A 39 85.31 25.02 26.23
CA ARG A 39 84.53 24.15 25.32
C ARG A 39 83.08 24.03 25.71
N GLU A 40 82.81 23.86 27.01
CA GLU A 40 81.44 23.76 27.53
C GLU A 40 80.66 25.05 27.27
N ASP A 41 81.25 26.22 27.57
CA ASP A 41 80.62 27.51 27.32
C ASP A 41 80.39 27.75 25.81
N ALA A 42 81.41 27.47 24.99
CA ALA A 42 81.33 27.64 23.54
C ALA A 42 80.27 26.72 22.91
N ASN A 43 80.21 25.45 23.31
CA ASN A 43 79.17 24.51 22.85
C ASN A 43 77.78 24.95 23.29
N ALA A 44 77.62 25.41 24.53
CA ALA A 44 76.32 25.84 25.05
C ALA A 44 75.78 27.07 24.30
N GLU A 45 76.66 28.02 23.96
CA GLU A 45 76.27 29.22 23.22
C GLU A 45 76.03 28.92 21.73
N GLU A 46 76.84 28.06 21.12
CA GLU A 46 76.69 27.59 19.74
C GLU A 46 75.41 26.76 19.56
N GLU A 47 75.06 25.87 20.50
CA GLU A 47 73.80 25.11 20.50
C GLU A 47 72.58 26.05 20.57
N LEU A 48 72.67 27.15 21.30
CA LEU A 48 71.61 28.16 21.38
C LEU A 48 71.52 28.98 20.08
N ALA A 49 72.66 29.40 19.52
CA ALA A 49 72.71 30.24 18.32
C ALA A 49 72.38 29.50 17.02
N LEU A 50 72.88 28.27 16.84
CA LEU A 50 72.65 27.42 15.66
C LEU A 50 71.41 26.52 15.79
N GLY A 51 70.98 26.24 17.01
CA GLY A 51 69.85 25.35 17.30
C GLY A 51 68.53 26.09 17.50
N GLY A 52 67.82 25.73 18.57
CA GLY A 52 66.39 25.99 18.75
C GLY A 52 65.93 27.45 18.90
N TYR A 53 66.82 28.45 18.89
CA TYR A 53 66.47 29.86 19.13
C TYR A 53 66.56 30.78 17.91
N ARG A 54 67.01 30.29 16.74
CA ARG A 54 67.19 31.10 15.53
C ARG A 54 65.89 31.80 15.07
N ASP A 55 64.75 31.14 15.24
CA ASP A 55 63.40 31.59 14.89
C ASP A 55 62.67 32.30 16.06
N ARG A 56 63.34 32.58 17.18
CA ARG A 56 62.70 33.05 18.43
C ARG A 56 63.14 34.43 18.90
N LEU A 57 63.95 35.14 18.11
CA LEU A 57 64.49 36.45 18.45
C LEU A 57 63.41 37.45 18.93
N VAL A 58 62.34 37.63 18.14
CA VAL A 58 61.30 38.64 18.41
C VAL A 58 60.51 38.30 19.68
N ILE A 59 60.11 37.05 19.86
CA ILE A 59 59.33 36.61 21.03
C ILE A 59 60.15 36.66 22.32
N GLU A 60 61.45 36.32 22.29
CA GLU A 60 62.33 36.43 23.46
C GLU A 60 62.61 37.91 23.83
N LEU A 61 62.76 38.80 22.85
CA LEU A 61 62.85 40.24 23.08
C LEU A 61 61.53 40.80 23.67
N ALA A 62 60.39 40.33 23.17
CA ALA A 62 59.09 40.72 23.69
C ALA A 62 58.83 40.19 25.12
N GLN A 63 59.24 38.95 25.42
CA GLN A 63 59.19 38.41 26.78
C GLN A 63 60.05 39.23 27.74
N ASN A 64 61.28 39.59 27.35
CA ASN A 64 62.14 40.46 28.15
C ASN A 64 61.49 41.83 28.41
N ALA A 65 60.82 42.40 27.41
CA ALA A 65 60.07 43.65 27.54
C ALA A 65 58.86 43.50 28.48
N ALA A 66 58.09 42.42 28.35
CA ALA A 66 56.96 42.12 29.22
C ALA A 66 57.39 41.92 30.67
N ASP A 67 58.47 41.15 30.91
CA ASP A 67 59.03 40.94 32.25
C ASP A 67 59.58 42.24 32.85
N ALA A 68 60.18 43.12 32.04
CA ALA A 68 60.64 44.43 32.48
C ALA A 68 59.46 45.34 32.88
N ALA A 69 58.37 45.32 32.11
CA ALA A 69 57.14 46.05 32.43
C ALA A 69 56.49 45.53 33.72
N ALA A 70 56.40 44.20 33.87
CA ALA A 70 55.88 43.56 35.08
C ALA A 70 56.69 43.95 36.32
N ARG A 71 58.03 43.95 36.24
CA ARG A 71 58.90 44.41 37.33
C ARG A 71 58.73 45.90 37.67
N ALA A 72 58.39 46.74 36.68
CA ALA A 72 58.16 48.17 36.92
C ALA A 72 56.85 48.45 37.66
N GLY A 73 55.85 47.57 37.56
CA GLY A 73 54.58 47.66 38.28
C GLY A 73 53.68 48.82 37.85
N ARG A 74 53.87 49.41 36.66
CA ARG A 74 53.14 50.58 36.16
C ARG A 74 52.02 50.27 35.16
N GLY A 75 51.69 48.99 34.99
CA GLY A 75 50.76 48.51 33.95
C GLY A 75 51.50 47.90 32.75
N PRO A 76 50.77 47.61 31.64
CA PRO A 76 51.35 46.95 30.48
C PRO A 76 52.37 47.85 29.77
N GLY A 77 53.50 47.24 29.37
CA GLY A 77 54.60 47.93 28.71
C GLY A 77 54.42 48.08 27.20
N ARG A 78 55.33 48.84 26.61
CA ARG A 78 55.45 49.10 25.17
C ARG A 78 56.76 48.52 24.65
N LEU A 79 56.71 47.90 23.47
CA LEU A 79 57.87 47.39 22.75
C LEU A 79 57.92 48.01 21.35
N ARG A 80 59.08 48.50 20.93
CA ARG A 80 59.35 48.95 19.56
C ARG A 80 60.48 48.15 18.96
N LEU A 81 60.23 47.56 17.80
CA LEU A 81 61.21 46.85 16.99
C LEU A 81 61.43 47.64 15.70
N THR A 82 62.62 48.22 15.54
CA THR A 82 63.00 49.00 14.35
C THR A 82 64.13 48.30 13.63
N LEU A 83 63.91 47.91 12.36
CA LEU A 83 64.96 47.38 11.48
C LEU A 83 65.33 48.45 10.44
N ARG A 84 66.54 49.01 10.57
CA ARG A 84 66.99 50.10 9.70
C ARG A 84 68.52 50.07 9.53
N ASP A 85 68.99 50.35 8.32
CA ASP A 85 70.43 50.48 8.00
C ASP A 85 71.28 49.28 8.48
N GLY A 86 70.72 48.06 8.40
CA GLY A 86 71.39 46.83 8.84
C GLY A 86 71.44 46.62 10.37
N VAL A 87 70.65 47.37 11.14
CA VAL A 87 70.58 47.25 12.61
C VAL A 87 69.14 47.02 13.05
N LEU A 88 68.91 45.97 13.84
CA LEU A 88 67.65 45.74 14.54
C LEU A 88 67.74 46.33 15.95
N VAL A 89 66.83 47.25 16.29
CA VAL A 89 66.73 47.88 17.61
C VAL A 89 65.43 47.46 18.28
N ALA A 90 65.53 46.85 19.46
CA ALA A 90 64.39 46.50 20.30
C ALA A 90 64.36 47.38 21.54
N ALA A 91 63.48 48.37 21.56
CA ALA A 91 63.32 49.32 22.66
C ALA A 91 62.06 49.01 23.48
N ASN A 92 62.18 48.95 24.80
CA ASN A 92 61.05 48.66 25.69
C ASN A 92 60.93 49.64 26.85
N THR A 93 59.71 49.78 27.38
CA THR A 93 59.44 50.46 28.65
C THR A 93 59.46 49.43 29.78
N GLY A 94 59.96 49.80 30.96
CA GLY A 94 60.00 48.90 32.11
C GLY A 94 61.14 49.19 33.08
N ALA A 95 61.42 48.22 33.96
CA ALA A 95 62.53 48.32 34.91
C ALA A 95 63.88 48.39 34.16
N PRO A 96 64.78 49.35 34.50
CA PRO A 96 66.06 49.53 33.83
C PRO A 96 67.01 48.35 34.07
N LEU A 97 68.01 48.21 33.20
CA LEU A 97 69.09 47.22 33.35
C LEU A 97 69.92 47.48 34.61
N ASP A 98 70.17 46.43 35.39
CA ASP A 98 70.99 46.47 36.61
C ASP A 98 72.20 45.51 36.53
N ALA A 99 73.14 45.62 37.48
CA ALA A 99 74.35 44.80 37.50
C ALA A 99 74.08 43.29 37.63
N ALA A 100 73.01 42.91 38.37
CA ALA A 100 72.62 41.51 38.53
C ALA A 100 72.06 40.91 37.22
N ALA A 101 71.35 41.72 36.43
CA ALA A 101 70.89 41.35 35.11
C ALA A 101 72.08 41.17 34.15
N VAL A 102 73.08 42.06 34.16
CA VAL A 102 74.30 41.92 33.34
C VAL A 102 75.09 40.66 33.71
N GLU A 103 75.25 40.36 35.01
CA GLU A 103 75.88 39.10 35.45
C GLU A 103 75.08 37.88 34.98
N SER A 104 73.75 37.93 35.01
CA SER A 104 72.89 36.86 34.49
C SER A 104 72.93 36.70 32.97
N LEU A 105 73.14 37.78 32.20
CA LEU A 105 73.35 37.70 30.76
C LEU A 105 74.72 37.09 30.43
N ALA A 106 75.73 37.36 31.27
CA ALA A 106 77.07 36.83 31.11
C ALA A 106 77.26 35.40 31.65
N THR A 107 76.29 34.82 32.36
CA THR A 107 76.36 33.47 32.96
C THR A 107 75.18 32.60 32.48
N LEU A 108 75.43 31.56 31.66
CA LEU A 108 74.38 30.70 31.08
C LEU A 108 74.05 29.67 32.14
N ARG A 109 72.74 29.50 32.40
CA ARG A 109 72.19 28.47 33.29
C ARG A 109 72.56 28.62 34.78
N ALA A 110 73.11 29.76 35.21
CA ALA A 110 73.32 30.09 36.62
C ALA A 110 72.51 31.35 36.98
N SER A 111 71.28 31.17 37.47
CA SER A 111 70.46 32.30 37.94
C SER A 111 70.92 32.71 39.35
N SER A 112 71.22 34.00 39.54
CA SER A 112 71.63 34.56 40.84
C SER A 112 70.47 35.02 41.73
N LYS A 113 69.20 34.91 41.30
CA LYS A 113 68.05 35.44 42.06
C LYS A 113 67.36 34.37 42.92
N ARG A 114 67.45 34.55 44.25
CA ARG A 114 66.61 33.85 45.23
C ARG A 114 65.31 34.65 45.43
N ALA A 115 64.18 33.95 45.34
CA ALA A 115 62.83 34.26 45.83
C ALA A 115 62.45 35.75 46.00
N ASP A 116 61.80 36.31 44.98
CA ASP A 116 60.86 37.44 45.16
C ASP A 116 59.54 37.12 44.45
N ALA A 117 58.43 37.41 45.14
CA ALA A 117 57.07 36.89 44.94
C ALA A 117 56.28 37.52 43.77
N SER A 118 56.90 37.73 42.60
CA SER A 118 56.19 38.17 41.40
C SER A 118 56.22 37.09 40.31
N PRO A 119 55.08 36.73 39.68
CA PRO A 119 55.02 35.78 38.58
C PRO A 119 55.68 36.38 37.34
N THR A 120 57.00 36.23 37.23
CA THR A 120 57.79 36.64 36.06
C THR A 120 58.18 35.40 35.25
N VAL A 121 58.00 35.47 33.94
CA VAL A 121 57.88 34.29 33.07
C VAL A 121 59.24 33.85 32.53
N GLY A 122 60.23 34.75 32.39
CA GLY A 122 61.52 34.43 31.79
C GLY A 122 62.52 33.66 32.68
N ARG A 123 63.25 32.71 32.10
CA ARG A 123 64.57 32.30 32.62
C ARG A 123 65.57 33.39 32.23
N PHE A 124 66.04 34.19 33.19
CA PHE A 124 67.05 35.22 32.91
C PHE A 124 68.33 34.57 32.35
N GLY A 125 68.83 35.12 31.23
CA GLY A 125 70.13 34.77 30.63
C GLY A 125 70.11 33.79 29.46
N VAL A 126 69.12 32.89 29.33
CA VAL A 126 69.10 31.90 28.22
C VAL A 126 68.38 32.44 26.98
N GLY A 127 67.31 33.22 27.17
CA GLY A 127 66.52 33.79 26.06
C GLY A 127 67.25 34.87 25.28
N PHE A 128 68.11 35.65 25.95
CA PHE A 128 68.92 36.68 25.29
C PHE A 128 69.93 36.10 24.30
N ALA A 129 70.34 34.83 24.45
CA ALA A 129 71.24 34.18 23.48
C ALA A 129 70.65 34.10 22.05
N ALA A 130 69.34 34.24 21.89
CA ALA A 130 68.69 34.34 20.59
C ALA A 130 69.24 35.49 19.72
N VAL A 131 69.80 36.54 20.33
CA VAL A 131 70.40 37.67 19.59
C VAL A 131 71.61 37.26 18.75
N LEU A 132 72.32 36.21 19.16
CA LEU A 132 73.51 35.69 18.47
C LEU A 132 73.17 35.02 17.14
N ALA A 133 71.90 34.67 16.93
CA ALA A 133 71.44 34.17 15.64
C ALA A 133 71.62 35.21 14.52
N VAL A 134 71.56 36.51 14.88
CA VAL A 134 71.58 37.63 13.93
C VAL A 134 72.74 38.61 14.11
N SER A 135 73.39 38.68 15.29
CA SER A 135 74.41 39.69 15.59
C SER A 135 75.64 39.11 16.28
N ASP A 136 76.82 39.54 15.83
CA ASP A 136 78.12 39.27 16.47
C ASP A 136 78.56 40.40 17.41
N GLU A 137 77.80 41.50 17.44
CA GLU A 137 78.10 42.70 18.24
C GLU A 137 76.87 43.26 18.98
N PRO A 138 76.11 42.42 19.72
CA PRO A 138 74.91 42.89 20.42
C PRO A 138 75.28 43.94 21.49
N ALA A 139 74.40 44.91 21.70
CA ALA A 139 74.53 45.90 22.76
C ALA A 139 73.18 46.15 23.45
N ILE A 140 73.23 46.52 24.73
CA ILE A 140 72.07 46.98 25.50
C ILE A 140 72.44 48.34 26.09
N VAL A 141 71.58 49.33 25.86
CA VAL A 141 71.72 50.67 26.41
C VAL A 141 70.46 51.05 27.18
N GLY A 142 70.63 51.67 28.34
CA GLY A 142 69.56 52.22 29.14
C GLY A 142 70.04 53.45 29.90
N GLN A 143 69.15 54.08 30.65
CA GLN A 143 69.51 55.31 31.38
C GLN A 143 70.58 55.11 32.46
N ALA A 144 70.75 53.88 32.97
CA ALA A 144 71.75 53.55 33.99
C ALA A 144 73.16 53.24 33.44
N GLY A 145 73.31 53.16 32.10
CA GLY A 145 74.54 52.74 31.42
C GLY A 145 74.27 51.67 30.35
N GLY A 146 75.33 51.26 29.65
CA GLY A 146 75.24 50.23 28.60
C GLY A 146 76.27 49.11 28.74
N VAL A 147 75.93 47.96 28.15
CA VAL A 147 76.81 46.79 27.99
C VAL A 147 76.79 46.35 26.54
N ARG A 148 77.93 45.93 26.01
CA ARG A 148 78.04 45.39 24.65
C ARG A 148 78.93 44.15 24.63
N TRP A 149 78.82 43.42 23.54
CA TRP A 149 79.71 42.33 23.20
C TRP A 149 80.28 42.58 21.79
N SER A 150 81.47 42.07 21.50
CA SER A 150 82.04 42.07 20.14
C SER A 150 82.84 40.81 19.92
N LEU A 151 82.52 40.06 18.87
CA LEU A 151 83.22 38.83 18.51
C LEU A 151 84.70 39.09 18.20
N ALA A 152 85.02 40.25 17.61
CA ALA A 152 86.39 40.65 17.32
C ALA A 152 87.21 40.88 18.60
N GLU A 153 86.69 41.67 19.54
CA GLU A 153 87.37 41.93 20.82
C GLU A 153 87.42 40.68 21.71
N ALA A 154 86.37 39.86 21.71
CA ALA A 154 86.35 38.57 22.40
C ALA A 154 87.49 37.67 21.90
N ARG A 155 87.70 37.62 20.58
CA ARG A 155 88.79 36.86 19.95
C ARG A 155 90.16 37.37 20.39
N GLU A 156 90.38 38.68 20.40
CA GLU A 156 91.65 39.27 20.85
C GLU A 156 91.95 38.95 22.32
N LEU A 157 90.93 39.07 23.19
CA LEU A 157 91.05 38.76 24.61
C LEU A 157 91.40 37.28 24.85
N ILE A 158 90.79 36.36 24.10
CA ILE A 158 91.05 34.92 24.23
C ILE A 158 92.42 34.55 23.65
N ILE A 159 92.82 35.11 22.49
CA ILE A 159 94.16 34.91 21.90
C ILE A 159 95.25 35.36 22.89
N GLY A 160 95.05 36.50 23.55
CA GLY A 160 95.98 37.01 24.57
C GLY A 160 96.22 36.03 25.72
N GLN A 161 95.18 35.29 26.14
CA GLN A 161 95.31 34.25 27.18
C GLN A 161 95.84 32.93 26.62
N ALA A 162 95.41 32.54 25.41
CA ALA A 162 95.82 31.29 24.74
C ALA A 162 97.33 31.26 24.43
N ALA A 163 97.96 32.42 24.20
CA ALA A 163 99.40 32.53 24.04
C ALA A 163 100.20 31.97 25.24
N ALA A 164 99.61 31.95 26.43
CA ALA A 164 100.20 31.40 27.65
C ALA A 164 99.73 29.95 27.97
N GLN A 165 98.78 29.39 27.21
CA GLN A 165 98.19 28.06 27.44
C GLN A 165 97.96 27.26 26.13
N PRO A 166 98.85 26.32 25.77
CA PRO A 166 98.77 25.58 24.50
C PRO A 166 97.47 24.80 24.27
N ALA A 167 96.85 24.29 25.35
CA ALA A 167 95.61 23.55 25.26
C ALA A 167 94.39 24.43 24.92
N LEU A 168 94.41 25.71 25.31
CA LEU A 168 93.39 26.69 24.93
C LEU A 168 93.58 27.16 23.48
N ASP A 169 94.83 27.34 23.04
CA ASP A 169 95.17 27.68 21.65
C ASP A 169 94.74 26.59 20.65
N GLU A 170 94.96 25.32 21.00
CA GLU A 170 94.51 24.18 20.18
C GLU A 170 92.99 24.15 20.02
N GLU A 171 92.25 24.41 21.09
CA GLU A 171 90.79 24.44 21.03
C GLU A 171 90.26 25.64 20.24
N LEU A 172 90.91 26.80 20.37
CA LEU A 172 90.59 27.99 19.59
C LEU A 172 90.77 27.74 18.08
N ARG A 173 91.85 27.06 17.67
CA ARG A 173 92.09 26.70 16.26
C ARG A 173 91.05 25.70 15.75
N ARG A 174 90.63 24.73 16.55
CA ARG A 174 89.63 23.72 16.17
C ARG A 174 88.24 24.30 15.92
N ARG A 175 87.89 25.39 16.60
CA ARG A 175 86.55 25.99 16.51
C ARG A 175 86.36 26.98 15.38
N GLU A 176 87.40 27.22 14.56
CA GLU A 176 87.32 28.04 13.34
C GLU A 176 86.67 29.42 13.51
N GLY A 177 86.70 29.99 14.72
CA GLY A 177 86.14 31.31 15.02
C GLY A 177 84.84 31.34 15.85
N HIS A 178 84.28 30.19 16.23
CA HIS A 178 83.14 30.11 17.15
C HIS A 178 83.59 30.26 18.62
N LEU A 179 83.17 31.35 19.26
CA LEU A 179 83.58 31.75 20.61
C LEU A 179 82.34 32.02 21.49
N PRO A 180 82.41 31.75 22.80
CA PRO A 180 81.34 32.09 23.75
C PRO A 180 81.34 33.60 24.02
N LEU A 181 80.69 34.35 23.13
CA LEU A 181 80.68 35.81 23.07
C LEU A 181 80.02 36.42 24.31
N LEU A 182 78.85 35.93 24.73
CA LEU A 182 78.06 36.53 25.82
C LEU A 182 78.78 36.53 27.17
N ARG A 183 79.84 35.72 27.31
CA ARG A 183 80.69 35.60 28.49
C ARG A 183 81.62 36.78 28.74
N LEU A 184 81.88 37.59 27.72
CA LEU A 184 82.87 38.67 27.79
C LEU A 184 82.18 40.04 27.61
N PRO A 185 81.36 40.49 28.58
CA PRO A 185 80.72 41.80 28.48
C PRO A 185 81.76 42.93 28.53
N LEU A 186 81.49 43.99 27.78
CA LEU A 186 82.26 45.23 27.69
C LEU A 186 81.34 46.42 28.02
N PRO A 187 81.86 47.50 28.64
CA PRO A 187 81.05 48.69 28.88
C PRO A 187 80.69 49.35 27.54
N ALA A 188 79.47 49.88 27.45
CA ALA A 188 78.96 50.59 26.28
C ALA A 188 78.34 51.93 26.69
N ALA A 189 78.43 52.92 25.80
CA ALA A 189 77.76 54.21 25.94
C ALA A 189 76.68 54.38 24.87
N GLY A 190 75.52 54.90 25.26
CA GLY A 190 74.39 55.17 24.39
C GLY A 190 73.12 55.46 25.19
N GLU A 191 72.09 55.97 24.52
CA GLU A 191 70.78 56.25 25.11
C GLU A 191 69.67 55.53 24.32
N PRO A 192 68.62 55.01 24.99
CA PRO A 192 67.48 54.42 24.31
C PRO A 192 66.66 55.50 23.57
N PRO A 193 65.84 55.12 22.56
CA PRO A 193 64.94 56.05 21.89
C PRO A 193 64.00 56.78 22.86
N THR A 194 63.66 58.04 22.55
CA THR A 194 62.78 58.86 23.39
C THR A 194 61.46 58.13 23.69
N GLY A 195 61.11 58.03 24.97
CA GLY A 195 59.90 57.34 25.44
C GLY A 195 60.09 55.86 25.79
N TYR A 196 61.32 55.32 25.68
CA TYR A 196 61.68 53.97 26.08
C TYR A 196 62.79 53.98 27.15
N ASP A 197 62.81 52.96 28.01
CA ASP A 197 63.72 52.88 29.17
C ASP A 197 65.00 52.08 28.87
N THR A 198 64.91 51.07 27.98
CA THR A 198 66.00 50.18 27.58
C THR A 198 65.91 49.91 26.08
N ALA A 199 67.06 49.81 25.40
CA ALA A 199 67.15 49.42 24.00
C ALA A 199 68.25 48.36 23.78
N VAL A 200 67.90 47.27 23.12
CA VAL A 200 68.82 46.25 22.61
C VAL A 200 69.13 46.60 21.16
N LEU A 201 70.40 46.81 20.83
CA LEU A 201 70.88 47.08 19.47
C LEU A 201 71.59 45.85 18.93
N LEU A 202 71.18 45.42 17.74
CA LEU A 202 71.68 44.24 17.06
C LEU A 202 72.16 44.62 15.65
N PRO A 203 73.43 45.02 15.49
CA PRO A 203 74.05 45.11 14.16
C PRO A 203 74.02 43.73 13.50
N LEU A 204 73.38 43.62 12.34
CA LEU A 204 73.17 42.33 11.69
C LEU A 204 74.47 41.88 11.00
N ARG A 205 74.86 40.62 11.23
CA ARG A 205 76.15 40.08 10.77
C ARG A 205 76.27 40.04 9.24
N ASP A 206 75.21 39.61 8.56
CA ASP A 206 75.18 39.34 7.13
C ASP A 206 73.76 39.44 6.55
N GLY A 207 73.61 39.29 5.23
CA GLY A 207 72.29 39.37 4.57
C GLY A 207 71.32 38.27 5.01
N ALA A 208 71.80 37.10 5.43
CA ALA A 208 70.93 36.02 5.92
C ALA A 208 70.36 36.36 7.32
N ALA A 209 71.12 37.07 8.15
CA ALA A 209 70.64 37.62 9.41
C ALA A 209 69.58 38.72 9.20
N GLU A 210 69.75 39.56 8.18
CA GLU A 210 68.76 40.56 7.79
C GLU A 210 67.46 39.94 7.28
N ASP A 211 67.55 38.96 6.39
CA ASP A 211 66.39 38.22 5.89
C ASP A 211 65.63 37.54 7.03
N LEU A 212 66.34 36.89 7.97
CA LEU A 212 65.74 36.29 9.15
C LEU A 212 65.04 37.32 10.04
N ALA A 213 65.68 38.45 10.34
CA ALA A 213 65.08 39.51 11.14
C ALA A 213 63.81 40.06 10.49
N ARG A 214 63.82 40.27 9.16
CA ARG A 214 62.66 40.69 8.38
C ARG A 214 61.51 39.68 8.49
N THR A 215 61.77 38.40 8.23
CA THR A 215 60.76 37.33 8.33
C THR A 215 60.15 37.25 9.73
N LEU A 216 60.95 37.39 10.79
CA LEU A 216 60.44 37.35 12.17
C LEU A 216 59.59 38.57 12.53
N LEU A 217 59.88 39.75 11.98
CA LEU A 217 59.04 40.94 12.16
C LEU A 217 57.73 40.84 11.37
N GLU A 218 57.78 40.31 10.15
CA GLU A 218 56.59 40.03 9.34
C GLU A 218 55.67 38.99 9.99
N GLY A 219 56.25 38.01 10.70
CA GLY A 219 55.52 36.96 11.42
C GLY A 219 54.87 37.37 12.74
N VAL A 220 54.94 38.64 13.15
CA VAL A 220 54.24 39.12 14.36
C VAL A 220 52.74 39.17 14.12
N ASP A 221 51.97 38.49 14.98
CA ASP A 221 50.52 38.40 14.94
C ASP A 221 49.88 38.67 16.32
N ASP A 222 48.57 38.50 16.40
CA ASP A 222 47.77 38.70 17.62
C ASP A 222 48.24 37.81 18.78
N ALA A 223 48.80 36.63 18.49
CA ALA A 223 49.22 35.69 19.53
C ALA A 223 50.31 36.30 20.42
N LEU A 224 51.13 37.22 19.91
CA LEU A 224 52.14 37.90 20.71
C LEU A 224 51.54 38.70 21.88
N LEU A 225 50.49 39.47 21.62
CA LEU A 225 49.82 40.27 22.64
C LEU A 225 48.86 39.45 23.51
N LEU A 226 48.33 38.33 22.99
CA LEU A 226 47.54 37.38 23.77
C LEU A 226 48.41 36.60 24.77
N THR A 227 49.61 36.18 24.35
CA THR A 227 50.55 35.39 25.17
C THR A 227 51.30 36.22 26.21
N LEU A 228 51.52 37.51 25.92
CA LEU A 228 52.25 38.42 26.79
C LEU A 228 51.34 39.55 27.28
N PRO A 229 50.45 39.29 28.26
CA PRO A 229 49.53 40.31 28.78
C PRO A 229 50.24 41.49 29.47
N GLY A 230 51.53 41.34 29.78
CA GLY A 230 52.40 42.41 30.26
C GLY A 230 52.76 43.46 29.20
N LEU A 231 52.40 43.25 27.93
CA LEU A 231 52.53 44.23 26.84
C LEU A 231 51.15 44.75 26.41
N GLY A 232 51.07 46.06 26.19
CA GLY A 232 49.86 46.74 25.71
C GLY A 232 50.01 47.26 24.28
N GLU A 233 51.25 47.45 23.83
CA GLU A 233 51.57 47.97 22.51
C GLU A 233 52.88 47.35 21.97
N VAL A 234 52.85 46.93 20.71
CA VAL A 234 54.03 46.53 19.93
C VAL A 234 54.08 47.35 18.65
N VAL A 235 55.16 48.10 18.47
CA VAL A 235 55.41 48.92 17.27
C VAL A 235 56.52 48.28 16.45
N LEU A 236 56.27 48.04 15.17
CA LEU A 236 57.20 47.48 14.20
C LEU A 236 57.52 48.54 13.15
N GLU A 237 58.80 48.78 12.90
CA GLU A 237 59.27 49.70 11.85
C GLU A 237 60.19 48.95 10.91
N THR A 238 59.79 48.83 9.64
CA THR A 238 60.51 48.09 8.59
C THR A 238 61.49 48.98 7.81
N PRO A 239 62.44 48.40 7.05
CA PRO A 239 63.49 49.16 6.36
C PRO A 239 62.97 50.19 5.32
N ASP A 240 61.78 49.98 4.78
CA ASP A 240 61.09 50.88 3.85
C ASP A 240 60.41 52.08 4.55
N GLY A 241 60.48 52.16 5.89
CA GLY A 241 59.89 53.23 6.69
C GLY A 241 58.42 53.00 7.06
N THR A 242 57.85 51.83 6.72
CA THR A 242 56.49 51.47 7.13
C THR A 242 56.45 51.21 8.63
N VAL A 243 55.46 51.78 9.31
CA VAL A 243 55.22 51.59 10.75
C VAL A 243 53.92 50.83 10.94
N ARG A 244 54.01 49.66 11.57
CA ARG A 244 52.88 48.81 11.98
C ARG A 244 52.77 48.83 13.51
N THR A 245 51.57 49.00 14.06
CA THR A 245 51.35 49.05 15.50
C THR A 245 50.22 48.13 15.90
N LEU A 246 50.51 47.18 16.78
CA LEU A 246 49.53 46.30 17.42
C LEU A 246 49.25 46.82 18.83
N THR A 247 47.98 47.02 19.17
CA THR A 247 47.54 47.41 20.52
C THR A 247 46.55 46.42 21.09
N ARG A 248 46.58 46.24 22.42
CA ARG A 248 45.70 45.34 23.16
C ARG A 248 44.77 46.13 24.09
N ALA A 249 43.48 45.88 23.98
CA ALA A 249 42.46 46.35 24.92
C ALA A 249 41.66 45.16 25.48
N VAL A 250 41.26 45.24 26.75
CA VAL A 250 40.50 44.19 27.43
C VAL A 250 39.21 44.81 27.97
N ALA A 251 38.06 44.22 27.63
CA ALA A 251 36.76 44.60 28.17
C ALA A 251 36.54 44.01 29.58
N GLU A 252 35.45 44.39 30.26
CA GLU A 252 35.10 43.81 31.55
C GLU A 252 34.84 42.29 31.42
N ILE A 253 35.30 41.54 32.41
CA ILE A 253 35.13 40.08 32.48
C ILE A 253 33.71 39.78 32.99
N THR A 254 32.98 38.88 32.32
CA THR A 254 31.65 38.48 32.77
C THR A 254 31.72 37.74 34.12
N PRO A 255 30.62 37.67 34.89
CA PRO A 255 30.57 36.89 36.14
C PRO A 255 30.97 35.42 35.96
N GLU A 256 30.75 34.86 34.76
CA GLU A 256 31.09 33.49 34.36
C GLU A 256 32.56 33.34 33.94
N GLY A 257 33.35 34.42 33.95
CA GLY A 257 34.79 34.42 33.70
C GLY A 257 35.21 34.61 32.24
N LEU A 258 34.28 34.99 31.35
CA LEU A 258 34.56 35.27 29.94
C LEU A 258 35.07 36.70 29.77
N ALA A 259 36.27 36.88 29.21
CA ALA A 259 36.84 38.19 28.93
C ALA A 259 36.94 38.43 27.42
N GLU A 260 36.49 39.59 26.95
CA GLU A 260 36.69 40.01 25.56
C GLU A 260 37.99 40.82 25.42
N VAL A 261 38.86 40.41 24.51
CA VAL A 261 40.14 41.04 24.19
C VAL A 261 40.08 41.53 22.75
N LEU A 262 40.34 42.82 22.55
CA LEU A 262 40.41 43.45 21.23
C LEU A 262 41.88 43.70 20.90
N ILE A 263 42.34 43.14 19.79
CA ILE A 263 43.63 43.51 19.21
C ILE A 263 43.37 44.41 18.01
N THR A 264 44.06 45.55 17.96
CA THR A 264 44.01 46.46 16.82
C THR A 264 45.38 46.49 16.16
N ASP A 265 45.44 46.06 14.90
CA ASP A 265 46.62 46.09 14.05
C ASP A 265 46.50 47.22 13.04
N SER A 266 47.41 48.19 13.12
CA SER A 266 47.36 49.41 12.31
C SER A 266 48.64 49.60 11.52
N THR A 267 48.51 49.80 10.20
CA THR A 267 49.63 50.09 9.28
C THR A 267 49.26 51.27 8.38
N GLY A 268 49.89 52.42 8.59
CA GLY A 268 49.51 53.66 7.91
C GLY A 268 48.06 54.08 8.23
N GLU A 269 47.22 54.24 7.21
CA GLU A 269 45.77 54.53 7.37
C GLU A 269 44.91 53.26 7.54
N ARG A 270 45.48 52.06 7.32
CA ARG A 270 44.75 50.79 7.47
C ARG A 270 44.76 50.38 8.94
N SER A 271 43.60 49.94 9.43
CA SER A 271 43.42 49.44 10.79
C SER A 271 42.47 48.26 10.75
N GLU A 272 42.92 47.11 11.25
CA GLU A 272 42.15 45.88 11.36
C GLU A 272 41.96 45.55 12.85
N GLN A 273 40.78 45.04 13.20
CA GLN A 273 40.43 44.69 14.56
C GLN A 273 40.02 43.22 14.64
N SER A 274 40.66 42.48 15.54
CA SER A 274 40.30 41.11 15.87
C SER A 274 39.74 41.06 17.30
N ARG A 275 38.64 40.33 17.47
CA ARG A 275 37.97 40.13 18.76
C ARG A 275 38.21 38.72 19.23
N TRP A 276 38.63 38.59 20.47
CA TRP A 276 38.97 37.33 21.09
C TRP A 276 38.22 37.17 22.39
N GLN A 277 37.52 36.05 22.57
CA GLN A 277 36.94 35.65 23.84
C GLN A 277 37.89 34.72 24.57
N THR A 278 38.22 35.05 25.81
CA THR A 278 39.23 34.35 26.58
C THR A 278 38.70 33.89 27.93
N VAL A 279 39.18 32.72 28.37
CA VAL A 279 39.02 32.23 29.75
C VAL A 279 40.40 31.88 30.27
N THR A 280 40.74 32.41 31.45
CA THR A 280 42.04 32.21 32.09
C THR A 280 41.86 31.56 33.45
N ALA A 281 42.56 30.45 33.68
CA ALA A 281 42.68 29.78 34.96
C ALA A 281 44.12 29.90 35.47
N ILE A 282 44.27 30.21 36.76
CA ILE A 282 45.55 30.42 37.44
C ILE A 282 45.49 29.69 38.78
N GLY A 283 46.59 29.08 39.21
CA GLY A 283 46.66 28.45 40.52
C GLY A 283 48.08 28.19 40.99
N GLU A 284 48.19 27.66 42.21
CA GLU A 284 49.45 27.17 42.77
C GLU A 284 49.66 25.69 42.41
N LEU A 285 50.91 25.28 42.23
CA LEU A 285 51.32 23.91 41.95
C LEU A 285 51.67 23.17 43.25
N ASP A 286 51.19 21.94 43.39
CA ASP A 286 51.65 21.04 44.44
C ASP A 286 53.15 20.72 44.24
N PRO A 287 54.00 20.87 45.27
CA PRO A 287 55.41 20.51 45.20
C PRO A 287 55.69 19.11 44.66
N GLU A 288 54.80 18.13 44.87
CA GLU A 288 54.96 16.77 44.37
C GLU A 288 55.01 16.71 42.83
N LEU A 289 54.23 17.55 42.14
CA LEU A 289 54.20 17.64 40.67
C LEU A 289 55.52 18.16 40.08
N LEU A 290 56.36 18.81 40.89
CA LEU A 290 57.64 19.41 40.50
C LEU A 290 58.85 18.52 40.84
N THR A 291 58.62 17.32 41.39
CA THR A 291 59.69 16.42 41.90
C THR A 291 60.70 16.01 40.82
N ASP A 292 60.27 15.87 39.57
CA ASP A 292 61.12 15.50 38.44
C ASP A 292 61.67 16.72 37.67
N ARG A 293 61.40 17.94 38.15
CA ARG A 293 61.82 19.18 37.50
C ARG A 293 63.17 19.68 38.06
N PRO A 294 63.96 20.44 37.27
CA PRO A 294 65.15 21.13 37.77
C PRO A 294 64.83 22.05 38.96
N VAL A 295 65.78 22.23 39.89
CA VAL A 295 65.60 22.99 41.15
C VAL A 295 65.10 24.42 40.88
N GLU A 296 65.59 25.04 39.82
CA GLU A 296 65.22 26.39 39.40
C GLU A 296 63.75 26.51 38.96
N GLU A 297 63.17 25.43 38.42
CA GLU A 297 61.74 25.39 38.07
C GLU A 297 60.86 25.15 39.30
N ARG A 298 61.34 24.41 40.30
CA ARG A 298 60.59 24.17 41.55
C ARG A 298 60.36 25.44 42.36
N ALA A 299 61.19 26.45 42.15
CA ALA A 299 61.05 27.76 42.79
C ALA A 299 59.90 28.61 42.23
N ARG A 300 59.13 28.10 41.24
CA ARG A 300 57.98 28.78 40.62
C ARG A 300 56.71 27.92 40.75
N PRO A 301 56.04 27.89 41.91
CA PRO A 301 54.92 27.00 42.17
C PRO A 301 53.60 27.58 41.64
N PHE A 302 53.57 28.18 40.46
CA PHE A 302 52.36 28.77 39.89
C PHE A 302 52.17 28.28 38.46
N TRP A 303 50.90 28.12 38.07
CA TRP A 303 50.53 27.76 36.71
C TRP A 303 49.47 28.69 36.16
N THR A 304 49.47 28.84 34.84
CA THR A 304 48.46 29.56 34.08
C THR A 304 48.03 28.76 32.86
N VAL A 305 46.74 28.85 32.53
CA VAL A 305 46.12 28.29 31.33
C VAL A 305 45.11 29.31 30.82
N THR A 306 45.24 29.69 29.55
CA THR A 306 44.31 30.58 28.87
C THR A 306 43.89 29.95 27.55
N TRP A 307 42.58 29.86 27.34
CA TRP A 307 42.01 29.60 26.02
C TRP A 307 41.53 30.91 25.42
N ALA A 308 41.81 31.10 24.13
CA ALA A 308 41.34 32.25 23.37
C ALA A 308 40.66 31.80 22.07
N VAL A 309 39.43 32.24 21.85
CA VAL A 309 38.62 31.96 20.66
C VAL A 309 38.40 33.26 19.89
N PRO A 310 38.77 33.35 18.61
CA PRO A 310 38.43 34.52 17.81
C PRO A 310 36.92 34.49 17.52
N VAL A 311 36.29 35.65 17.55
CA VAL A 311 34.85 35.80 17.33
C VAL A 311 34.53 36.93 16.37
N SER A 312 33.45 36.77 15.63
CA SER A 312 32.89 37.83 14.79
C SER A 312 32.29 38.95 15.64
N ALA A 313 31.85 40.04 14.99
CA ALA A 313 31.14 41.11 15.67
C ALA A 313 29.83 40.67 16.35
N ALA A 314 29.23 39.56 15.90
CA ALA A 314 28.04 38.95 16.48
C ALA A 314 28.35 37.91 17.57
N GLY A 315 29.63 37.68 17.90
CA GLY A 315 30.07 36.72 18.90
C GLY A 315 30.24 35.28 18.38
N THR A 316 29.95 35.01 17.11
CA THR A 316 30.11 33.67 16.50
C THR A 316 31.60 33.30 16.40
N PRO A 317 32.03 32.07 16.77
CA PRO A 317 33.44 31.68 16.65
C PRO A 317 33.94 31.67 15.21
N GLU A 318 35.18 32.07 15.02
CA GLU A 318 35.88 32.08 13.73
C GLU A 318 37.08 31.11 13.75
N PRO A 319 37.64 30.73 12.59
CA PRO A 319 38.87 29.94 12.54
C PRO A 319 40.03 30.70 13.19
N VAL A 320 40.88 30.00 13.96
CA VAL A 320 42.07 30.58 14.61
C VAL A 320 43.02 31.15 13.54
N PRO A 321 43.24 32.48 13.49
CA PRO A 321 44.06 33.12 12.44
C PRO A 321 45.58 33.08 12.72
N VAL A 322 46.00 32.50 13.84
CA VAL A 322 47.40 32.37 14.29
C VAL A 322 47.87 30.92 14.21
N ALA A 323 49.17 30.68 14.37
CA ALA A 323 49.73 29.33 14.34
C ALA A 323 49.03 28.42 15.38
N PRO A 324 48.43 27.29 14.95
CA PRO A 324 47.66 26.44 15.84
C PRO A 324 48.59 25.48 16.58
N VAL A 325 49.41 26.03 17.47
CA VAL A 325 50.36 25.29 18.32
C VAL A 325 50.15 25.67 19.78
N LEU A 326 50.71 24.90 20.71
CA LEU A 326 50.75 25.32 22.11
C LEU A 326 51.68 26.53 22.26
N HIS A 327 51.21 27.58 22.94
CA HIS A 327 52.02 28.71 23.35
C HIS A 327 52.40 28.61 24.83
N ALA A 328 53.69 28.43 25.12
CA ALA A 328 54.18 28.19 26.48
C ALA A 328 55.40 29.01 26.88
N PRO A 329 55.36 30.37 26.90
CA PRO A 329 54.50 31.32 26.17
C PRO A 329 54.96 31.54 24.72
N THR A 330 56.16 31.04 24.41
CA THR A 330 56.71 30.96 23.05
C THR A 330 55.94 29.89 22.27
N PRO A 331 55.67 30.08 20.97
CA PRO A 331 55.11 29.03 20.13
C PRO A 331 56.03 27.81 20.15
N SER A 332 55.45 26.67 20.54
CA SER A 332 56.10 25.36 20.49
C SER A 332 55.89 24.71 19.12
N GLU A 333 56.45 23.52 18.93
CA GLU A 333 56.17 22.65 17.78
C GLU A 333 55.08 21.61 18.09
N GLU A 334 54.31 21.79 19.17
CA GLU A 334 53.19 20.93 19.52
C GLU A 334 51.95 21.35 18.73
N PRO A 335 51.54 20.62 17.67
CA PRO A 335 50.41 21.01 16.86
C PRO A 335 49.12 20.83 17.65
N LEU A 336 48.29 21.86 17.68
CA LEU A 336 46.94 21.83 18.22
C LEU A 336 45.94 21.88 17.08
N GLY A 337 44.82 21.19 17.22
CA GLY A 337 43.68 21.41 16.34
C GLY A 337 42.36 21.55 17.09
N VAL A 338 42.42 21.68 18.41
CA VAL A 338 41.31 22.28 19.17
C VAL A 338 41.04 23.67 18.56
N PRO A 339 39.78 24.04 18.28
CA PRO A 339 39.44 25.28 17.55
C PRO A 339 39.54 26.53 18.46
N ALA A 340 40.65 26.67 19.17
CA ALA A 340 40.98 27.78 20.04
C ALA A 340 42.50 27.82 20.23
N LEU A 341 43.04 29.01 20.53
CA LEU A 341 44.44 29.20 20.90
C LEU A 341 44.64 28.81 22.37
N LEU A 342 45.59 27.91 22.64
CA LEU A 342 45.99 27.53 24.00
C LEU A 342 47.30 28.22 24.40
N ILE A 343 47.24 28.98 25.48
CA ILE A 343 48.39 29.63 26.10
C ILE A 343 48.53 29.05 27.51
N ALA A 344 49.56 28.27 27.77
CA ALA A 344 49.67 27.58 29.04
C ALA A 344 51.12 27.33 29.46
N SER A 345 51.34 27.35 30.78
CA SER A 345 52.64 27.16 31.43
C SER A 345 53.20 25.71 31.40
N TYR A 346 53.05 25.00 30.28
CA TYR A 346 53.56 23.63 30.14
C TYR A 346 55.08 23.57 30.33
N PRO A 347 55.59 22.54 31.02
CA PRO A 347 57.03 22.33 31.07
C PRO A 347 57.53 21.95 29.68
N LEU A 348 58.55 22.65 29.19
CA LEU A 348 59.19 22.34 27.91
C LEU A 348 60.47 21.52 28.12
N ASP A 349 60.89 20.80 27.08
CA ASP A 349 62.18 20.11 27.03
C ASP A 349 63.37 21.09 26.95
N SER A 350 64.60 20.57 26.84
CA SER A 350 65.81 21.41 26.74
C SER A 350 65.88 22.26 25.47
N THR A 351 65.22 21.82 24.39
CA THR A 351 65.14 22.54 23.11
C THR A 351 64.04 23.61 23.11
N ARG A 352 63.12 23.54 24.10
CA ARG A 352 61.92 24.36 24.23
C ARG A 352 60.95 24.25 23.05
N ARG A 353 61.01 23.17 22.27
CA ARG A 353 60.12 22.94 21.12
C ARG A 353 58.99 21.99 21.43
N HIS A 354 59.21 21.04 22.33
CA HIS A 354 58.19 20.08 22.75
C HIS A 354 57.92 20.16 24.24
N THR A 355 56.74 19.71 24.64
CA THR A 355 56.38 19.53 26.04
C THR A 355 57.17 18.38 26.64
N ALA A 356 57.63 18.57 27.88
CA ALA A 356 58.26 17.50 28.64
C ALA A 356 57.16 16.59 29.21
N PRO A 357 57.17 15.27 28.96
CA PRO A 357 56.18 14.37 29.52
C PRO A 357 56.34 14.27 31.05
N GLY A 358 55.24 14.05 31.77
CA GLY A 358 55.23 13.80 33.21
C GLY A 358 54.02 14.40 33.94
N PRO A 359 53.96 14.24 35.28
CA PRO A 359 52.80 14.57 36.09
C PRO A 359 52.32 16.03 35.98
N LEU A 360 53.26 16.98 35.81
CA LEU A 360 52.93 18.38 35.63
C LEU A 360 52.21 18.65 34.29
N SER A 361 52.64 18.02 33.21
CA SER A 361 51.99 18.15 31.89
C SER A 361 50.60 17.52 31.91
N ASP A 362 50.44 16.38 32.57
CA ASP A 362 49.14 15.72 32.74
C ASP A 362 48.18 16.60 33.56
N PHE A 363 48.67 17.16 34.67
CA PHE A 363 47.91 18.12 35.49
C PHE A 363 47.46 19.35 34.68
N LEU A 364 48.36 19.96 33.91
CA LEU A 364 48.03 21.11 33.06
C LEU A 364 47.07 20.77 31.93
N THR A 365 47.15 19.56 31.39
CA THR A 365 46.20 19.04 30.39
C THR A 365 44.80 18.97 30.99
N GLU A 366 44.67 18.46 32.21
CA GLU A 366 43.39 18.41 32.91
C GLU A 366 42.83 19.82 33.19
N ARG A 367 43.65 20.76 33.67
CA ARG A 367 43.23 22.15 33.89
C ARG A 367 42.86 22.86 32.59
N ALA A 368 43.54 22.56 31.48
CA ALA A 368 43.19 23.06 30.15
C ALA A 368 41.86 22.51 29.65
N VAL A 369 41.59 21.22 29.85
CA VAL A 369 40.28 20.62 29.54
C VAL A 369 39.16 21.29 30.34
N GLU A 370 39.36 21.51 31.64
CA GLU A 370 38.37 22.17 32.51
C GLU A 370 38.12 23.62 32.10
N ALA A 371 39.18 24.38 31.81
CA ALA A 371 39.06 25.77 31.34
C ALA A 371 38.34 25.84 29.98
N TYR A 372 38.54 24.86 29.09
CA TYR A 372 37.83 24.78 27.81
C TYR A 372 36.33 24.53 27.97
N ALA A 373 35.96 23.60 28.86
CA ALA A 373 34.55 23.38 29.21
C ALA A 373 33.94 24.62 29.87
N GLY A 374 34.70 25.31 30.72
CA GLY A 374 34.32 26.60 31.30
C GLY A 374 34.05 27.67 30.25
N LEU A 375 34.87 27.75 29.20
CA LEU A 375 34.68 28.65 28.07
C LEU A 375 33.35 28.40 27.36
N LEU A 376 33.03 27.17 26.99
CA LEU A 376 31.75 26.86 26.33
C LEU A 376 30.55 27.16 27.23
N ARG A 377 30.66 26.88 28.54
CA ARG A 377 29.61 27.23 29.52
C ARG A 377 29.39 28.74 29.60
N ALA A 378 30.47 29.51 29.70
CA ALA A 378 30.41 30.97 29.84
C ALA A 378 29.85 31.66 28.58
N ARG A 379 29.98 31.02 27.40
CA ARG A 379 29.36 31.48 26.14
C ARG A 379 27.84 31.27 26.08
N GLY A 380 27.27 30.42 26.95
CA GLY A 380 25.82 30.19 27.02
C GLY A 380 25.25 29.36 25.87
N ALA A 381 23.92 29.44 25.71
CA ALA A 381 23.11 28.65 24.77
C ALA A 381 23.23 29.12 23.30
N ASP A 382 24.44 29.17 22.75
CA ASP A 382 24.73 29.62 21.38
C ASP A 382 25.09 28.43 20.47
N LEU A 383 24.32 28.19 19.40
CA LEU A 383 24.63 27.17 18.38
C LEU A 383 25.97 27.41 17.69
N GLY A 384 26.46 28.66 17.64
CA GLY A 384 27.80 28.99 17.15
C GLY A 384 28.89 28.22 17.91
N SER A 385 28.67 27.94 19.19
CA SER A 385 29.60 27.19 20.04
C SER A 385 29.77 25.72 19.63
N LEU A 386 28.89 25.16 18.78
CA LEU A 386 29.11 23.83 18.20
C LEU A 386 30.38 23.77 17.35
N SER A 387 30.77 24.86 16.69
CA SER A 387 32.03 24.93 15.93
C SER A 387 33.28 24.79 16.80
N LEU A 388 33.12 24.95 18.13
CA LEU A 388 34.18 24.75 19.11
C LEU A 388 34.32 23.29 19.55
N VAL A 389 33.44 22.39 19.14
CA VAL A 389 33.57 20.96 19.47
C VAL A 389 34.71 20.36 18.62
N PRO A 390 35.80 19.89 19.24
CA PRO A 390 36.91 19.33 18.48
C PRO A 390 36.56 17.99 17.84
N ALA A 391 37.12 17.71 16.67
CA ALA A 391 37.15 16.35 16.11
C ALA A 391 37.88 15.35 17.06
N PRO A 392 37.54 14.04 17.02
CA PRO A 392 38.07 13.07 17.97
C PRO A 392 39.55 12.71 17.78
N LEU A 393 40.11 12.91 16.59
CA LEU A 393 41.50 12.59 16.29
C LEU A 393 42.40 13.83 16.43
N GLY A 394 43.44 13.72 17.26
CA GLY A 394 44.46 14.75 17.43
C GLY A 394 45.56 14.74 16.37
N ARG A 395 46.29 15.85 16.27
CA ARG A 395 47.47 16.03 15.40
C ARG A 395 48.80 15.66 16.06
N GLY A 396 48.80 15.46 17.38
CA GLY A 396 49.96 15.10 18.21
C GLY A 396 49.51 14.53 19.56
N ALA A 397 50.45 14.09 20.39
CA ALA A 397 50.15 13.44 21.67
C ALA A 397 49.37 14.38 22.62
N LEU A 398 49.83 15.63 22.78
CA LEU A 398 49.17 16.63 23.61
C LEU A 398 47.77 16.97 23.08
N ASP A 399 47.65 17.25 21.78
CA ASP A 399 46.36 17.57 21.14
C ASP A 399 45.36 16.41 21.31
N ASN A 400 45.83 15.16 21.19
CA ASN A 400 44.98 13.99 21.40
C ASN A 400 44.51 13.88 22.85
N ALA A 401 45.38 14.15 23.83
CA ALA A 401 45.03 14.15 25.25
C ALA A 401 44.02 15.27 25.59
N LEU A 402 44.24 16.49 25.07
CA LEU A 402 43.31 17.62 25.22
C LEU A 402 41.95 17.30 24.60
N ARG A 403 41.89 16.83 23.35
CA ARG A 403 40.64 16.49 22.67
C ARG A 403 39.87 15.38 23.37
N ALA A 404 40.56 14.32 23.79
CA ALA A 404 39.94 13.23 24.52
C ALA A 404 39.34 13.72 25.85
N GLY A 405 40.09 14.55 26.60
CA GLY A 405 39.60 15.17 27.82
C GLY A 405 38.41 16.10 27.57
N ILE A 406 38.49 16.97 26.55
CA ILE A 406 37.42 17.90 26.18
C ILE A 406 36.15 17.11 25.82
N LEU A 407 36.25 16.14 24.90
CA LEU A 407 35.09 15.33 24.47
C LEU A 407 34.51 14.47 25.61
N ALA A 408 35.30 14.12 26.61
CA ALA A 408 34.78 13.46 27.82
C ALA A 408 34.03 14.42 28.76
N ARG A 409 34.35 15.73 28.76
CA ARG A 409 33.73 16.73 29.65
C ARG A 409 32.59 17.53 29.00
N LEU A 410 32.61 17.72 27.68
CA LEU A 410 31.56 18.49 26.98
C LEU A 410 30.15 17.91 27.14
N PRO A 411 29.91 16.59 27.19
CA PRO A 411 28.57 16.04 27.44
C PRO A 411 27.93 16.51 28.76
N GLU A 412 28.75 16.84 29.75
CA GLU A 412 28.33 17.33 31.07
C GLU A 412 28.15 18.86 31.11
N THR A 413 28.61 19.57 30.07
CA THR A 413 28.73 21.03 30.05
C THR A 413 27.48 21.65 29.43
N PRO A 414 26.74 22.52 30.14
CA PRO A 414 25.55 23.17 29.58
C PRO A 414 25.94 24.29 28.63
N PHE A 415 25.67 24.13 27.33
CA PHE A 415 25.90 25.16 26.31
C PHE A 415 25.00 25.02 25.07
N LEU A 416 24.15 23.99 24.97
CA LEU A 416 23.21 23.83 23.85
C LEU A 416 21.91 24.59 24.13
N PRO A 417 21.23 25.13 23.10
CA PRO A 417 19.95 25.79 23.28
C PRO A 417 18.76 24.81 23.32
N HIS A 418 17.66 25.26 23.91
CA HIS A 418 16.33 24.66 23.76
C HIS A 418 15.63 25.21 22.51
N PRO A 419 14.66 24.49 21.92
CA PRO A 419 13.77 25.03 20.89
C PRO A 419 12.91 26.17 21.44
N ALA A 420 12.59 27.15 20.60
CA ALA A 420 11.76 28.29 20.99
C ALA A 420 10.29 27.87 21.22
N PRO A 421 9.50 28.63 22.01
CA PRO A 421 9.92 29.72 22.89
C PRO A 421 10.54 29.18 24.20
N VAL A 422 11.57 29.86 24.69
CA VAL A 422 12.27 29.51 25.94
C VAL A 422 12.01 30.61 26.97
N GLU A 423 11.64 30.24 28.19
CA GLU A 423 11.48 31.20 29.29
C GLU A 423 12.83 31.84 29.65
N GLU A 424 12.82 33.15 29.91
CA GLU A 424 14.03 33.91 30.28
C GLU A 424 14.66 33.34 31.56
N GLY A 425 15.96 33.03 31.52
CA GLY A 425 16.67 32.40 32.64
C GLY A 425 16.72 30.87 32.61
N THR A 426 16.10 30.21 31.62
CA THR A 426 16.26 28.75 31.43
C THR A 426 17.72 28.39 31.17
N PRO A 427 18.33 27.47 31.93
CA PRO A 427 19.72 27.09 31.73
C PRO A 427 19.90 26.34 30.40
N ALA A 428 21.07 26.51 29.78
CA ALA A 428 21.45 25.79 28.57
C ALA A 428 21.42 24.27 28.79
N LEU A 429 21.07 23.52 27.73
CA LEU A 429 21.08 22.07 27.72
C LEU A 429 22.49 21.51 27.77
N ARG A 430 22.66 20.45 28.56
CA ARG A 430 23.84 19.59 28.54
C ARG A 430 23.69 18.61 27.37
N PRO A 431 24.72 18.38 26.54
CA PRO A 431 24.60 17.46 25.41
C PRO A 431 24.11 16.05 25.77
N ARG A 432 24.43 15.53 26.97
CA ARG A 432 23.92 14.22 27.43
C ARG A 432 22.40 14.17 27.64
N ASP A 433 21.78 15.31 27.96
CA ASP A 433 20.33 15.42 28.19
C ASP A 433 19.62 15.89 26.92
N ALA A 434 20.40 16.23 25.88
CA ALA A 434 19.87 16.72 24.63
C ALA A 434 19.46 15.56 23.73
N THR A 435 18.32 15.72 23.07
CA THR A 435 17.79 14.78 22.09
C THR A 435 17.54 15.51 20.77
N LEU A 436 18.09 14.96 19.70
CA LEU A 436 17.86 15.40 18.33
C LEU A 436 16.75 14.57 17.71
N LEU A 437 15.67 15.23 17.31
CA LEU A 437 14.57 14.59 16.60
C LEU A 437 14.87 14.54 15.10
N GLU A 438 14.87 13.36 14.50
CA GLU A 438 15.15 13.18 13.07
C GLU A 438 13.86 13.14 12.25
N GLY A 439 13.86 13.84 11.11
CA GLY A 439 12.69 13.88 10.20
C GLY A 439 11.58 14.83 10.66
N ALA A 440 11.90 15.75 11.58
CA ALA A 440 10.98 16.76 12.09
C ALA A 440 11.44 18.17 11.69
N ASP A 441 10.48 19.01 11.28
CA ASP A 441 10.73 20.43 11.07
C ASP A 441 10.58 21.25 12.36
N ALA A 442 10.75 22.57 12.26
CA ALA A 442 10.65 23.47 13.40
C ALA A 442 9.27 23.39 14.08
N SER A 443 8.18 23.30 13.31
CA SER A 443 6.82 23.25 13.86
C SER A 443 6.54 21.98 14.65
N VAL A 444 7.08 20.84 14.17
CA VAL A 444 6.98 19.56 14.87
C VAL A 444 7.79 19.58 16.17
N VAL A 445 9.02 20.09 16.13
CA VAL A 445 9.86 20.21 17.33
C VAL A 445 9.23 21.15 18.35
N GLU A 446 8.68 22.29 17.92
CA GLU A 446 7.98 23.24 18.79
C GLU A 446 6.74 22.62 19.45
N ALA A 447 5.95 21.83 18.72
CA ALA A 447 4.78 21.15 19.26
C ALA A 447 5.14 20.06 20.29
N LEU A 448 6.29 19.40 20.12
CA LEU A 448 6.75 18.30 20.98
C LEU A 448 7.61 18.76 22.17
N ALA A 449 8.25 19.93 22.09
CA ALA A 449 9.14 20.47 23.13
C ALA A 449 8.51 20.55 24.54
N PRO A 450 7.22 20.91 24.72
CA PRO A 450 6.59 20.91 26.04
C PRO A 450 6.42 19.51 26.65
N ILE A 451 6.46 18.45 25.85
CA ILE A 451 6.27 17.06 26.28
C ILE A 451 7.62 16.38 26.51
N PHE A 452 8.58 16.64 25.62
CA PHE A 452 9.89 16.01 25.61
C PHE A 452 10.97 17.03 26.02
N PRO A 453 11.25 17.18 27.33
CA PRO A 453 12.30 18.08 27.78
C PRO A 453 13.64 17.62 27.21
N GLY A 454 14.46 18.57 26.76
CA GLY A 454 15.77 18.29 26.17
C GLY A 454 15.79 18.14 24.66
N LEU A 455 14.68 18.36 23.94
CA LEU A 455 14.74 18.47 22.48
C LEU A 455 15.68 19.61 22.04
N LEU A 456 16.40 19.39 20.95
CA LEU A 456 17.19 20.42 20.28
C LEU A 456 16.39 21.10 19.16
N PRO A 457 16.75 22.33 18.76
CA PRO A 457 16.17 22.98 17.58
C PRO A 457 16.30 22.13 16.31
N ALA A 458 15.31 22.24 15.42
CA ALA A 458 15.29 21.52 14.15
C ALA A 458 16.44 21.92 13.20
N GLY A 459 16.75 21.07 12.21
CA GLY A 459 17.75 21.36 11.17
C GLY A 459 19.20 21.08 11.56
N LEU A 460 19.43 20.41 12.69
CA LEU A 460 20.77 20.07 13.21
C LEU A 460 21.22 18.65 12.84
N GLU A 461 20.46 17.89 12.05
CA GLU A 461 20.71 16.47 11.77
C GLU A 461 22.06 16.21 11.10
N ARG A 462 22.52 17.17 10.30
CA ARG A 462 23.77 17.09 9.51
C ARG A 462 25.01 17.54 10.30
N ARG A 463 24.86 18.06 11.52
CA ARG A 463 26.00 18.52 12.34
C ARG A 463 26.76 17.34 12.92
N THR A 464 28.01 17.16 12.51
CA THR A 464 28.89 16.08 12.98
C THR A 464 29.32 16.27 14.44
N GLU A 465 29.30 17.51 14.92
CA GLU A 465 29.68 17.89 16.29
C GLU A 465 28.75 17.25 17.33
N LEU A 466 27.44 17.18 17.02
CA LEU A 466 26.47 16.49 17.88
C LEU A 466 26.74 14.99 17.99
N ARG A 467 27.32 14.37 16.95
CA ARG A 467 27.75 12.96 17.00
C ARG A 467 28.98 12.79 17.89
N ALA A 468 29.93 13.72 17.83
CA ALA A 468 31.10 13.71 18.71
C ALA A 468 30.71 13.88 20.19
N LEU A 469 29.66 14.67 20.47
CA LEU A 469 29.07 14.85 21.79
C LEU A 469 28.16 13.71 22.25
N GLN A 470 27.92 12.70 21.40
CA GLN A 470 27.03 11.57 21.67
C GLN A 470 25.59 11.98 22.04
N VAL A 471 25.09 13.06 21.44
CA VAL A 471 23.68 13.49 21.60
C VAL A 471 22.76 12.40 21.10
N ARG A 472 21.72 12.06 21.90
CA ARG A 472 20.74 11.03 21.54
C ARG A 472 20.00 11.47 20.28
N ARG A 473 19.89 10.58 19.29
CA ARG A 473 19.12 10.81 18.06
C ARG A 473 17.94 9.87 18.08
N VAL A 474 16.74 10.41 17.92
CA VAL A 474 15.49 9.65 17.96
C VAL A 474 14.72 9.92 16.67
N PRO A 475 14.34 8.88 15.91
CA PRO A 475 13.49 9.06 14.74
C PRO A 475 12.09 9.50 15.17
N LEU A 476 11.41 10.29 14.34
CA LEU A 476 10.05 10.75 14.63
C LEU A 476 9.08 9.61 14.98
N ALA A 477 9.20 8.45 14.31
CA ALA A 477 8.39 7.26 14.58
C ALA A 477 8.47 6.79 16.05
N GLU A 478 9.67 6.73 16.63
CA GLU A 478 9.86 6.30 18.03
C GLU A 478 9.25 7.31 19.02
N VAL A 479 9.23 8.60 18.66
CA VAL A 479 8.55 9.64 19.46
C VAL A 479 7.04 9.49 19.35
N VAL A 480 6.52 9.24 18.15
CA VAL A 480 5.09 8.99 17.91
C VAL A 480 4.60 7.78 18.71
N ASP A 481 5.37 6.69 18.75
CA ASP A 481 5.06 5.51 19.56
C ASP A 481 4.94 5.83 21.06
N GLN A 482 5.73 6.79 21.57
CA GLN A 482 5.70 7.20 22.97
C GLN A 482 4.49 8.10 23.31
N LEU A 483 3.78 8.65 22.31
CA LEU A 483 2.62 9.50 22.54
C LEU A 483 1.40 8.73 23.06
N GLY A 484 1.33 7.41 22.85
CA GLY A 484 0.14 6.60 23.17
C GLY A 484 -0.28 6.60 24.64
N GLY A 485 0.63 6.93 25.56
CA GLY A 485 0.34 7.02 27.00
C GLY A 485 -0.10 8.40 27.50
N LEU A 486 -0.26 9.39 26.62
CA LEU A 486 -0.62 10.75 27.01
C LEU A 486 -2.14 10.92 27.09
N ASP A 487 -2.60 11.37 28.26
CA ASP A 487 -3.99 11.79 28.45
C ASP A 487 -4.11 13.30 28.19
N ARG A 488 -4.73 13.67 27.06
CA ARG A 488 -4.86 15.05 26.57
C ARG A 488 -6.22 15.24 25.91
N GLU A 489 -6.73 16.47 25.98
CA GLU A 489 -7.99 16.83 25.34
C GLU A 489 -7.93 16.64 23.80
N PRO A 490 -9.02 16.22 23.14
CA PRO A 490 -9.07 16.02 21.69
C PRO A 490 -8.57 17.22 20.84
N ALA A 491 -8.86 18.45 21.27
CA ALA A 491 -8.41 19.67 20.57
C ALA A 491 -6.87 19.84 20.56
N TRP A 492 -6.19 19.30 21.59
CA TRP A 492 -4.74 19.29 21.66
C TRP A 492 -4.14 18.34 20.61
N TRP A 493 -4.73 17.14 20.46
CA TRP A 493 -4.35 16.17 19.42
C TRP A 493 -4.52 16.75 18.02
N ARG A 494 -5.62 17.47 17.76
CA ARG A 494 -5.84 18.18 16.49
C ARG A 494 -4.71 19.17 16.17
N SER A 495 -4.25 19.93 17.18
CA SER A 495 -3.15 20.88 17.02
C SER A 495 -1.84 20.17 16.69
N LEU A 496 -1.56 19.04 17.35
CA LEU A 496 -0.40 18.20 17.05
C LEU A 496 -0.46 17.61 15.63
N TYR A 497 -1.62 17.12 15.18
CA TYR A 497 -1.80 16.66 13.80
C TYR A 497 -1.60 17.79 12.77
N GLY A 498 -1.95 19.03 13.14
CA GLY A 498 -1.65 20.21 12.34
C GLY A 498 -0.14 20.43 12.16
N ALA A 499 0.64 20.32 13.25
CA ALA A 499 2.10 20.44 13.21
C ALA A 499 2.75 19.29 12.43
N LEU A 500 2.22 18.06 12.56
CA LEU A 500 2.75 16.87 11.87
C LEU A 500 2.35 16.76 10.39
N ALA A 501 1.55 17.70 9.87
CA ALA A 501 1.01 17.61 8.51
C ALA A 501 2.08 17.60 7.40
N GLY A 502 3.27 18.14 7.67
CA GLY A 502 4.42 18.15 6.77
C GLY A 502 5.42 17.00 6.95
N ALA A 503 5.21 16.12 7.95
CA ALA A 503 6.11 15.01 8.24
C ALA A 503 5.86 13.80 7.32
N ASP A 504 6.82 12.87 7.29
CA ASP A 504 6.72 11.62 6.51
C ASP A 504 5.56 10.74 7.01
N PRO A 505 4.57 10.41 6.16
CA PRO A 505 3.43 9.56 6.53
C PRO A 505 3.81 8.20 7.12
N GLU A 506 4.93 7.60 6.70
CA GLU A 506 5.35 6.29 7.23
C GLU A 506 5.73 6.37 8.71
N ALA A 507 6.30 7.49 9.15
CA ALA A 507 6.67 7.72 10.55
C ALA A 507 5.47 7.99 11.47
N LEU A 508 4.28 8.20 10.90
CA LEU A 508 3.05 8.60 11.62
C LEU A 508 2.04 7.44 11.77
N GLY A 509 2.40 6.22 11.39
CA GLY A 509 1.48 5.07 11.38
C GLY A 509 0.90 4.70 12.74
N ALA A 510 1.62 4.97 13.83
CA ALA A 510 1.20 4.69 15.20
C ALA A 510 0.59 5.92 15.92
N LEU A 511 0.23 6.98 15.19
CA LEU A 511 -0.36 8.16 15.79
C LEU A 511 -1.59 7.79 16.64
N PRO A 512 -1.60 8.16 17.93
CA PRO A 512 -2.78 7.98 18.77
C PRO A 512 -3.94 8.82 18.21
N VAL A 513 -5.14 8.24 18.10
CA VAL A 513 -6.38 8.92 17.74
C VAL A 513 -7.43 8.78 18.85
N PRO A 514 -7.91 9.88 19.44
CA PRO A 514 -8.97 9.83 20.44
C PRO A 514 -10.30 9.54 19.75
N LEU A 515 -11.07 8.60 20.29
CA LEU A 515 -12.36 8.18 19.75
C LEU A 515 -13.50 8.96 20.42
N ALA A 516 -14.64 9.05 19.73
CA ALA A 516 -15.85 9.68 20.28
C ALA A 516 -16.41 8.95 21.53
N THR A 517 -16.06 7.67 21.71
CA THR A 517 -16.37 6.88 22.91
C THR A 517 -15.48 7.20 24.12
N GLY A 518 -14.51 8.13 23.98
CA GLY A 518 -13.55 8.50 25.02
C GLY A 518 -12.34 7.55 25.13
N ARG A 519 -12.31 6.45 24.38
CA ARG A 519 -11.15 5.55 24.28
C ARG A 519 -10.09 6.11 23.32
N MET A 520 -8.85 5.64 23.46
CA MET A 520 -7.74 5.98 22.58
C MET A 520 -7.41 4.80 21.67
N LEU A 521 -7.32 5.01 20.36
CA LEU A 521 -6.82 4.01 19.41
C LEU A 521 -5.41 4.36 18.95
N THR A 522 -4.55 3.36 18.79
CA THR A 522 -3.23 3.56 18.18
C THR A 522 -3.33 3.31 16.67
N GLY A 523 -3.08 4.35 15.88
CA GLY A 523 -3.04 4.29 14.42
C GLY A 523 -4.35 4.70 13.73
N PRO A 524 -4.28 5.48 12.63
CA PRO A 524 -5.46 6.06 11.99
C PRO A 524 -6.19 5.16 11.00
N ARG A 525 -5.58 4.08 10.50
CA ARG A 525 -6.12 3.26 9.37
C ARG A 525 -7.46 2.57 9.64
N ARG A 526 -7.78 2.30 10.91
CA ARG A 526 -9.05 1.68 11.33
C ARG A 526 -10.01 2.67 11.97
N VAL A 527 -9.76 3.96 11.76
CA VAL A 527 -10.58 5.04 12.32
C VAL A 527 -11.42 5.66 11.20
N LEU A 528 -12.68 5.90 11.52
CA LEU A 528 -13.61 6.67 10.72
C LEU A 528 -13.61 8.13 11.19
N LEU A 529 -13.53 9.08 10.27
CA LEU A 529 -13.61 10.51 10.55
C LEU A 529 -15.07 10.98 10.39
N PRO A 530 -15.61 11.77 11.35
CA PRO A 530 -16.96 12.30 11.22
C PRO A 530 -17.12 13.09 9.91
N SER A 531 -18.23 12.86 9.21
CA SER A 531 -18.61 13.60 7.99
C SER A 531 -19.47 14.82 8.35
N GLU A 532 -20.06 15.48 7.34
CA GLU A 532 -20.88 16.67 7.59
C GLU A 532 -22.21 16.28 8.25
N ASP A 533 -22.74 17.13 9.15
CA ASP A 533 -24.01 16.89 9.85
C ASP A 533 -25.18 16.65 8.86
N ALA A 534 -25.10 17.22 7.66
CA ALA A 534 -26.09 17.05 6.59
C ALA A 534 -26.18 15.60 6.07
N ASP A 535 -25.05 14.87 6.05
CA ASP A 535 -25.01 13.46 5.63
C ASP A 535 -25.79 12.56 6.60
N TRP A 536 -25.93 12.99 7.86
CA TRP A 536 -26.53 12.21 8.95
C TRP A 536 -27.89 12.76 9.40
N ALA A 537 -28.55 13.59 8.60
CA ALA A 537 -29.82 14.23 8.95
C ALA A 537 -30.95 13.22 9.32
N GLY A 538 -30.87 11.98 8.84
CA GLY A 538 -31.79 10.88 9.16
C GLY A 538 -31.45 10.08 10.42
N PHE A 539 -30.29 10.32 11.05
CA PHE A 539 -29.79 9.58 12.22
C PHE A 539 -29.86 10.46 13.48
N PRO A 540 -30.81 10.22 14.40
CA PRO A 540 -30.97 11.05 15.59
C PRO A 540 -29.75 10.92 16.53
N GLY A 541 -29.27 12.04 17.06
CA GLY A 541 -28.18 12.05 18.06
C GLY A 541 -26.75 12.01 17.49
N TYR A 542 -26.55 12.23 16.19
CA TYR A 542 -25.22 12.41 15.59
C TYR A 542 -24.44 13.56 16.26
N PRO A 543 -23.11 13.42 16.51
CA PRO A 543 -22.26 12.26 16.25
C PRO A 543 -22.17 11.25 17.43
N GLN A 544 -22.74 11.56 18.59
CA GLN A 544 -22.55 10.75 19.81
C GLN A 544 -23.26 9.39 19.72
N ALA A 545 -24.54 9.38 19.32
CA ALA A 545 -25.31 8.15 19.14
C ALA A 545 -24.75 7.28 18.03
N LEU A 546 -24.17 7.89 16.98
CA LEU A 546 -23.47 7.15 15.93
C LEU A 546 -22.22 6.46 16.47
N ALA A 547 -21.45 7.10 17.35
CA ALA A 547 -20.27 6.48 17.94
C ALA A 547 -20.59 5.22 18.76
N GLU A 548 -21.72 5.23 19.46
CA GLU A 548 -22.23 4.07 20.21
C GLU A 548 -22.70 2.95 19.26
N ALA A 549 -23.50 3.29 18.25
CA ALA A 549 -23.95 2.36 17.21
C ALA A 549 -22.79 1.72 16.43
N LEU A 550 -21.76 2.49 16.09
CA LEU A 550 -20.57 1.98 15.41
C LEU A 550 -19.73 1.06 16.31
N ASP A 551 -19.73 1.27 17.62
CA ASP A 551 -18.98 0.40 18.53
C ASP A 551 -19.58 -1.02 18.58
N LEU A 552 -20.92 -1.15 18.48
CA LEU A 552 -21.60 -2.43 18.32
C LEU A 552 -21.18 -3.17 17.04
N LEU A 553 -20.87 -2.40 15.98
CA LEU A 553 -20.44 -2.89 14.67
C LEU A 553 -18.92 -3.08 14.56
N ASP A 554 -18.19 -2.99 15.67
CA ASP A 554 -16.73 -3.01 15.76
C ASP A 554 -16.02 -1.90 14.94
N LEU A 555 -16.72 -0.81 14.65
CA LEU A 555 -16.20 0.36 13.94
C LEU A 555 -15.82 1.48 14.93
N ARG A 556 -14.79 2.27 14.59
CA ARG A 556 -14.22 3.27 15.50
C ARG A 556 -14.32 4.68 14.92
N LEU A 557 -15.16 5.53 15.52
CA LEU A 557 -15.29 6.94 15.13
C LEU A 557 -14.31 7.83 15.90
N ALA A 558 -13.53 8.65 15.19
CA ALA A 558 -12.68 9.69 15.78
C ALA A 558 -13.52 10.73 16.52
N HIS A 559 -12.99 11.27 17.62
CA HIS A 559 -13.62 12.38 18.32
C HIS A 559 -13.71 13.62 17.40
N PRO A 560 -14.86 14.31 17.29
CA PRO A 560 -15.04 15.46 16.39
C PRO A 560 -13.98 16.56 16.55
N ASP A 561 -13.66 16.91 17.80
CA ASP A 561 -12.64 17.93 18.11
C ASP A 561 -11.20 17.50 17.78
N ALA A 562 -10.94 16.21 17.54
CA ALA A 562 -9.65 15.69 17.10
C ALA A 562 -9.57 15.40 15.60
N ALA A 563 -10.71 15.38 14.89
CA ALA A 563 -10.76 15.06 13.46
C ALA A 563 -9.87 16.02 12.66
N HIS A 564 -8.97 15.51 11.81
CA HIS A 564 -8.04 16.34 11.06
C HIS A 564 -7.74 15.74 9.68
N PRO A 565 -7.56 16.53 8.61
CA PRO A 565 -7.26 16.02 7.26
C PRO A 565 -6.01 15.15 7.17
N LEU A 566 -5.05 15.30 8.09
CA LEU A 566 -3.88 14.42 8.18
C LEU A 566 -4.28 12.96 8.40
N LEU A 567 -5.27 12.69 9.26
CA LEU A 567 -5.70 11.32 9.55
C LEU A 567 -6.24 10.62 8.29
N ALA A 568 -6.95 11.36 7.43
CA ALA A 568 -7.43 10.86 6.15
C ALA A 568 -6.26 10.47 5.21
N LYS A 569 -5.22 11.31 5.15
CA LYS A 569 -3.99 11.01 4.38
C LYS A 569 -3.26 9.75 4.90
N LEU A 570 -3.39 9.44 6.19
CA LEU A 570 -2.78 8.27 6.83
C LEU A 570 -3.66 7.01 6.74
N GLY A 571 -4.82 7.10 6.08
CA GLY A 571 -5.70 5.97 5.79
C GLY A 571 -6.98 5.89 6.63
N ALA A 572 -7.31 6.92 7.42
CA ALA A 572 -8.64 7.01 8.03
C ALA A 572 -9.70 7.29 6.94
N ALA A 573 -10.82 6.57 6.97
CA ALA A 573 -11.91 6.78 6.02
C ALA A 573 -12.93 7.80 6.55
N GLN A 574 -13.70 8.42 5.67
CA GLN A 574 -14.79 9.30 6.08
C GLN A 574 -16.04 8.47 6.44
N ALA A 575 -16.66 8.80 7.58
CA ALA A 575 -17.84 8.15 8.11
C ALA A 575 -19.12 8.66 7.41
N THR A 576 -19.32 8.31 6.15
CA THR A 576 -20.60 8.58 5.44
C THR A 576 -21.55 7.38 5.60
N PRO A 577 -22.89 7.56 5.66
CA PRO A 577 -23.82 6.44 5.86
C PRO A 577 -23.64 5.29 4.84
N ALA A 578 -23.61 5.61 3.54
CA ALA A 578 -23.39 4.63 2.48
C ALA A 578 -21.98 3.98 2.56
N GLY A 579 -20.96 4.77 2.91
CA GLY A 579 -19.61 4.26 3.10
C GLY A 579 -19.48 3.27 4.27
N ILE A 580 -20.26 3.46 5.34
CA ILE A 580 -20.31 2.55 6.49
C ILE A 580 -21.05 1.26 6.12
N LEU A 581 -22.21 1.35 5.45
CA LEU A 581 -22.92 0.16 4.96
C LEU A 581 -22.09 -0.70 4.00
N ALA A 582 -21.17 -0.08 3.25
CA ALA A 582 -20.25 -0.79 2.36
C ALA A 582 -19.09 -1.51 3.08
N THR A 583 -18.92 -1.34 4.40
CA THR A 583 -17.82 -1.96 5.15
C THR A 583 -18.04 -3.47 5.35
N PRO A 584 -16.98 -4.30 5.24
CA PRO A 584 -17.06 -5.73 5.54
C PRO A 584 -17.51 -6.04 6.98
N GLU A 585 -17.16 -5.18 7.93
CA GLU A 585 -17.49 -5.31 9.35
C GLU A 585 -19.01 -5.30 9.58
N VAL A 586 -19.74 -4.38 8.95
CA VAL A 586 -21.21 -4.33 9.04
C VAL A 586 -21.84 -5.58 8.42
N ARG A 587 -21.35 -6.01 7.25
CA ARG A 587 -21.83 -7.26 6.64
C ARG A 587 -21.62 -8.47 7.53
N ALA A 588 -20.45 -8.58 8.15
CA ALA A 588 -20.12 -9.67 9.06
C ALA A 588 -20.95 -9.63 10.36
N ALA A 589 -21.27 -8.43 10.85
CA ALA A 589 -22.15 -8.24 11.99
C ALA A 589 -23.59 -8.68 11.68
N VAL A 590 -24.14 -8.26 10.54
CA VAL A 590 -25.47 -8.67 10.08
C VAL A 590 -25.55 -10.18 9.87
N ALA A 591 -24.55 -10.79 9.24
CA ALA A 591 -24.54 -12.24 8.98
C ALA A 591 -24.60 -13.10 10.25
N ARG A 592 -24.09 -12.60 11.39
CA ARG A 592 -24.08 -13.27 12.70
C ARG A 592 -25.15 -12.74 13.66
N SER A 593 -26.03 -11.84 13.20
CA SER A 593 -26.99 -11.17 14.08
C SER A 593 -28.00 -12.12 14.71
N LEU A 594 -28.39 -13.18 13.99
CA LEU A 594 -29.27 -14.23 14.51
C LEU A 594 -28.56 -15.09 15.57
N ASP A 595 -27.34 -15.57 15.28
CA ASP A 595 -26.50 -16.30 16.25
C ASP A 595 -26.25 -15.46 17.52
N LEU A 596 -26.05 -14.15 17.37
CA LEU A 596 -25.92 -13.23 18.49
C LEU A 596 -27.19 -13.18 19.32
N GLY A 597 -28.37 -13.21 18.68
CA GLY A 597 -29.67 -13.20 19.35
C GLY A 597 -29.98 -14.47 20.14
N GLU A 598 -29.44 -15.62 19.71
CA GLU A 598 -29.51 -16.87 20.48
C GLU A 598 -28.75 -16.76 21.81
N ASP A 599 -27.64 -16.03 21.82
CA ASP A 599 -26.80 -15.80 23.01
C ASP A 599 -27.31 -14.61 23.86
N ASP A 600 -27.69 -13.51 23.20
CA ASP A 600 -28.08 -12.23 23.80
C ASP A 600 -29.09 -11.48 22.89
N TYR A 601 -30.37 -11.70 23.16
CA TYR A 601 -31.49 -11.09 22.44
C TYR A 601 -31.40 -9.54 22.40
N ASP A 602 -31.11 -8.91 23.55
CA ASP A 602 -31.06 -7.45 23.65
C ASP A 602 -29.93 -6.88 22.77
N ALA A 603 -28.77 -7.56 22.74
CA ALA A 603 -27.64 -7.16 21.90
C ALA A 603 -27.94 -7.28 20.39
N ALA A 604 -28.72 -8.27 19.98
CA ALA A 604 -29.16 -8.42 18.60
C ALA A 604 -30.15 -7.32 18.19
N VAL A 605 -31.09 -6.95 19.08
CA VAL A 605 -32.01 -5.83 18.87
C VAL A 605 -31.26 -4.50 18.78
N ASP A 606 -30.29 -4.23 19.66
CA ASP A 606 -29.45 -3.03 19.62
C ASP A 606 -28.65 -2.94 18.30
N LEU A 607 -28.13 -4.08 17.83
CA LEU A 607 -27.45 -4.18 16.53
C LEU A 607 -28.41 -3.88 15.37
N ALA A 608 -29.62 -4.44 15.41
CA ALA A 608 -30.65 -4.18 14.41
C ALA A 608 -31.05 -2.71 14.37
N GLU A 609 -31.23 -2.06 15.53
CA GLU A 609 -31.50 -0.62 15.61
C GLU A 609 -30.36 0.21 14.97
N ALA A 610 -29.11 -0.16 15.24
CA ALA A 610 -27.95 0.50 14.65
C ALA A 610 -27.93 0.37 13.12
N VAL A 611 -28.19 -0.84 12.60
CA VAL A 611 -28.22 -1.12 11.15
C VAL A 611 -29.39 -0.42 10.48
N LEU A 612 -30.61 -0.50 11.02
CA LEU A 612 -31.80 0.21 10.50
C LEU A 612 -31.59 1.73 10.49
N GLY A 613 -30.91 2.28 11.49
CA GLY A 613 -30.46 3.67 11.53
C GLY A 613 -29.54 4.02 10.36
N LEU A 614 -28.56 3.16 10.06
CA LEU A 614 -27.65 3.33 8.93
C LEU A 614 -28.38 3.23 7.58
N VAL A 615 -29.29 2.26 7.41
CA VAL A 615 -30.11 2.08 6.20
C VAL A 615 -30.95 3.32 5.93
N LYS A 616 -31.64 3.82 6.96
CA LYS A 616 -32.45 5.04 6.88
C LYS A 616 -31.61 6.27 6.54
N ALA A 617 -30.44 6.42 7.17
CA ALA A 617 -29.55 7.55 6.92
C ALA A 617 -28.91 7.50 5.52
N ALA A 618 -28.61 6.30 5.01
CA ALA A 618 -28.11 6.11 3.65
C ALA A 618 -29.19 6.28 2.57
N GLY A 619 -30.47 6.17 2.94
CA GLY A 619 -31.57 6.18 1.99
C GLY A 619 -31.56 4.96 1.07
N ALA A 620 -31.08 3.82 1.57
CA ALA A 620 -30.92 2.60 0.79
C ALA A 620 -32.27 2.13 0.23
N GLN A 621 -32.26 1.68 -1.01
CA GLN A 621 -33.47 1.20 -1.68
C GLN A 621 -33.62 -0.33 -1.52
N PRO A 622 -34.85 -0.87 -1.54
CA PRO A 622 -35.08 -2.31 -1.59
C PRO A 622 -34.25 -2.98 -2.70
N GLY A 623 -33.52 -4.04 -2.35
CA GLY A 623 -32.65 -4.79 -3.26
C GLY A 623 -31.25 -4.20 -3.50
N GLU A 624 -30.92 -3.01 -2.99
CA GLU A 624 -29.59 -2.40 -3.16
C GLU A 624 -28.49 -3.15 -2.39
N HIS A 625 -28.84 -3.70 -1.23
CA HIS A 625 -27.93 -4.47 -0.36
C HIS A 625 -28.58 -5.79 0.05
N PRO A 626 -28.61 -6.81 -0.84
CA PRO A 626 -29.33 -8.05 -0.59
C PRO A 626 -28.94 -8.72 0.73
N TRP A 627 -27.66 -8.72 1.09
CA TRP A 627 -27.13 -9.31 2.33
C TRP A 627 -27.76 -8.78 3.63
N LEU A 628 -28.46 -7.63 3.59
CA LEU A 628 -29.20 -7.10 4.75
C LEU A 628 -30.36 -7.99 5.18
N ALA A 629 -30.90 -8.85 4.31
CA ALA A 629 -32.02 -9.71 4.66
C ALA A 629 -31.67 -10.79 5.71
N ARG A 630 -30.38 -10.95 6.04
CA ARG A 630 -29.92 -11.78 7.17
C ARG A 630 -30.00 -11.10 8.53
N LEU A 631 -30.35 -9.82 8.57
CA LEU A 631 -30.45 -9.09 9.84
C LEU A 631 -31.55 -9.70 10.69
N ALA A 632 -31.22 -10.13 11.90
CA ALA A 632 -32.18 -10.62 12.86
C ALA A 632 -33.09 -9.49 13.34
N LEU A 633 -34.39 -9.67 13.18
CA LEU A 633 -35.43 -8.76 13.61
C LEU A 633 -36.49 -9.55 14.39
N PRO A 634 -37.11 -8.96 15.42
CA PRO A 634 -38.29 -9.56 16.06
C PRO A 634 -39.47 -9.66 15.08
N ASP A 635 -40.13 -10.81 15.12
CA ASP A 635 -41.43 -11.05 14.50
C ASP A 635 -42.59 -10.57 15.40
N ASP A 636 -43.82 -10.70 14.91
CA ASP A 636 -45.05 -10.34 15.62
C ASP A 636 -45.36 -11.22 16.85
N GLN A 637 -44.61 -12.31 17.05
CA GLN A 637 -44.66 -13.17 18.23
C GLN A 637 -43.53 -12.88 19.23
N GLY A 638 -42.58 -12.03 18.87
CA GLY A 638 -41.42 -11.62 19.67
C GLY A 638 -40.20 -12.53 19.57
N ASP A 639 -40.19 -13.47 18.61
CA ASP A 639 -39.04 -14.32 18.30
C ASP A 639 -38.16 -13.66 17.22
N LEU A 640 -36.85 -13.93 17.22
CA LEU A 640 -35.94 -13.38 16.21
C LEU A 640 -35.97 -14.23 14.95
N ALA A 641 -36.30 -13.61 13.82
CA ALA A 641 -36.21 -14.19 12.49
C ALA A 641 -35.36 -13.30 11.58
N ARG A 642 -34.92 -13.83 10.44
CA ARG A 642 -34.18 -13.01 9.48
C ARG A 642 -35.13 -12.03 8.81
N ALA A 643 -34.67 -10.80 8.57
CA ALA A 643 -35.48 -9.79 7.90
C ALA A 643 -36.08 -10.28 6.56
N GLY A 644 -35.35 -11.12 5.82
CA GLY A 644 -35.79 -11.74 4.57
C GLY A 644 -36.83 -12.86 4.70
N GLU A 645 -37.19 -13.27 5.90
CA GLU A 645 -38.24 -14.26 6.21
C GLU A 645 -39.52 -13.56 6.70
N LEU A 646 -39.41 -12.30 7.16
CA LEU A 646 -40.53 -11.55 7.72
C LEU A 646 -41.40 -10.91 6.64
N VAL A 647 -42.72 -11.10 6.77
CA VAL A 647 -43.72 -10.50 5.90
C VAL A 647 -44.09 -9.10 6.38
N LEU A 648 -44.09 -8.13 5.47
CA LEU A 648 -44.58 -6.78 5.77
C LEU A 648 -46.13 -6.79 5.83
N PRO A 649 -46.73 -6.37 6.95
CA PRO A 649 -48.17 -6.17 7.03
C PRO A 649 -48.67 -5.19 5.97
N ASP A 650 -49.91 -5.41 5.50
CA ASP A 650 -50.58 -4.61 4.44
C ASP A 650 -49.86 -4.55 3.08
N SER A 651 -48.75 -5.29 2.92
CA SER A 651 -48.04 -5.39 1.65
C SER A 651 -48.81 -6.25 0.64
N PRO A 652 -48.52 -6.10 -0.66
CA PRO A 652 -49.12 -6.96 -1.69
C PRO A 652 -48.88 -8.46 -1.48
N PHE A 653 -47.74 -8.88 -0.92
CA PHE A 653 -47.50 -10.28 -0.54
C PHE A 653 -48.25 -10.67 0.74
N GLY A 654 -48.27 -9.80 1.76
CA GLY A 654 -49.00 -10.06 3.01
C GLY A 654 -50.51 -10.28 2.85
N GLN A 655 -51.11 -9.82 1.74
CA GLN A 655 -52.51 -10.10 1.40
C GLN A 655 -52.74 -11.51 0.83
N LEU A 656 -51.68 -12.17 0.34
CA LEU A 656 -51.75 -13.50 -0.26
C LEU A 656 -51.41 -14.61 0.73
N VAL A 657 -50.71 -14.28 1.81
CA VAL A 657 -50.12 -15.23 2.73
C VAL A 657 -51.11 -15.68 3.80
N ARG A 658 -51.02 -16.94 4.22
CA ARG A 658 -51.76 -17.49 5.36
C ARG A 658 -51.21 -16.93 6.67
N ALA A 659 -52.06 -16.26 7.44
CA ALA A 659 -51.64 -15.57 8.66
C ALA A 659 -51.03 -16.50 9.74
N ASP A 660 -51.40 -17.79 9.75
CA ASP A 660 -50.91 -18.76 10.74
C ASP A 660 -49.58 -19.43 10.34
N ASP A 661 -49.17 -19.32 9.07
CA ASP A 661 -48.01 -20.04 8.50
C ASP A 661 -46.80 -19.13 8.19
N ALA A 662 -46.93 -17.81 8.34
CA ALA A 662 -45.85 -16.87 8.03
C ALA A 662 -45.57 -15.87 9.17
N PRO A 663 -44.29 -15.58 9.48
CA PRO A 663 -43.93 -14.61 10.50
C PRO A 663 -44.08 -13.18 9.95
N PHE A 664 -44.79 -12.31 10.67
CA PHE A 664 -44.95 -10.90 10.29
C PHE A 664 -43.92 -10.04 11.02
N VAL A 665 -43.54 -8.91 10.44
CA VAL A 665 -42.68 -7.93 11.14
C VAL A 665 -43.41 -7.40 12.38
N ASP A 666 -42.69 -7.29 13.50
CA ASP A 666 -43.18 -6.66 14.73
C ASP A 666 -43.77 -5.24 14.50
N ASP A 667 -44.90 -4.97 15.16
CA ASP A 667 -45.65 -3.72 15.02
C ASP A 667 -44.85 -2.50 15.52
N GLU A 668 -44.03 -2.63 16.57
CA GLU A 668 -43.22 -1.53 17.10
C GLU A 668 -42.09 -1.14 16.13
N LEU A 669 -41.46 -2.13 15.49
CA LEU A 669 -40.50 -1.90 14.41
C LEU A 669 -41.13 -1.19 13.22
N LEU A 670 -42.31 -1.63 12.80
CA LEU A 670 -43.03 -1.04 11.67
C LEU A 670 -43.42 0.42 11.96
N GLU A 671 -43.90 0.74 13.16
CA GLU A 671 -44.24 2.10 13.56
C GLU A 671 -43.00 3.01 13.60
N ARG A 672 -41.87 2.49 14.11
CA ARG A 672 -40.64 3.29 14.32
C ARG A 672 -39.84 3.54 13.04
N TRP A 673 -39.67 2.52 12.21
CA TRP A 673 -38.79 2.58 11.03
C TRP A 673 -39.55 2.78 9.72
N GLY A 674 -40.80 2.35 9.67
CA GLY A 674 -41.65 2.43 8.48
C GLY A 674 -41.35 1.33 7.46
N PRO A 675 -42.31 1.08 6.53
CA PRO A 675 -42.23 -0.03 5.58
C PRO A 675 -41.09 0.12 4.57
N GLU A 676 -40.68 1.35 4.23
CA GLU A 676 -39.60 1.59 3.26
C GLU A 676 -38.24 1.09 3.77
N VAL A 677 -37.93 1.33 5.05
CA VAL A 677 -36.65 0.90 5.67
C VAL A 677 -36.64 -0.62 5.86
N LEU A 678 -37.77 -1.19 6.28
CA LEU A 678 -37.92 -2.63 6.47
C LEU A 678 -37.83 -3.38 5.13
N ALA A 679 -38.44 -2.85 4.06
CA ALA A 679 -38.26 -3.38 2.71
C ALA A 679 -36.80 -3.23 2.22
N ALA A 680 -36.10 -2.17 2.61
CA ALA A 680 -34.69 -1.96 2.26
C ALA A 680 -33.75 -2.98 2.92
N VAL A 681 -34.07 -3.45 4.13
CA VAL A 681 -33.34 -4.57 4.77
C VAL A 681 -33.82 -5.94 4.30
N GLY A 682 -34.86 -6.03 3.46
CA GLY A 682 -35.28 -7.27 2.81
C GLY A 682 -36.58 -7.88 3.29
N ALA A 683 -37.36 -7.20 4.16
CA ALA A 683 -38.69 -7.67 4.55
C ALA A 683 -39.63 -7.79 3.34
N LEU A 684 -40.43 -8.86 3.34
CA LEU A 684 -41.18 -9.33 2.18
C LEU A 684 -42.40 -8.45 1.92
N GLY A 685 -42.32 -7.63 0.85
CA GLY A 685 -43.43 -6.81 0.36
C GLY A 685 -44.12 -7.36 -0.90
N ASP A 686 -43.42 -8.17 -1.68
CA ASP A 686 -43.90 -8.84 -2.90
C ASP A 686 -43.17 -10.19 -3.01
N PHE A 687 -43.52 -11.04 -3.98
CA PHE A 687 -42.77 -12.27 -4.24
C PHE A 687 -41.29 -12.00 -4.47
N VAL A 688 -40.42 -12.87 -3.96
CA VAL A 688 -38.97 -12.76 -4.19
C VAL A 688 -38.57 -13.62 -5.38
N LEU A 689 -38.02 -12.96 -6.40
CA LEU A 689 -37.42 -13.63 -7.54
C LEU A 689 -35.93 -13.90 -7.24
N VAL A 690 -35.61 -15.17 -7.04
CA VAL A 690 -34.24 -15.67 -6.99
C VAL A 690 -33.74 -15.81 -8.42
N ARG A 691 -32.56 -15.28 -8.69
CA ARG A 691 -31.82 -15.50 -9.94
C ARG A 691 -30.44 -16.01 -9.60
N ALA A 692 -30.02 -17.12 -10.19
CA ALA A 692 -28.64 -17.61 -10.15
C ALA A 692 -28.13 -17.81 -11.59
N GLU A 693 -26.89 -17.39 -11.86
CA GLU A 693 -26.23 -17.57 -13.15
C GLU A 693 -25.20 -18.69 -13.04
N ASP A 694 -24.98 -19.48 -14.08
CA ASP A 694 -24.02 -20.61 -14.08
C ASP A 694 -24.24 -21.65 -12.94
N ALA A 695 -25.48 -21.83 -12.49
CA ALA A 695 -25.89 -22.71 -11.39
C ALA A 695 -25.61 -24.18 -11.67
N VAL A 696 -24.78 -24.82 -10.85
CA VAL A 696 -24.55 -26.28 -10.93
C VAL A 696 -25.83 -26.98 -10.46
N LEU A 697 -26.38 -27.87 -11.30
CA LEU A 697 -27.56 -28.66 -11.00
C LEU A 697 -27.15 -29.92 -10.24
N ASP A 698 -26.90 -29.75 -8.94
CA ASP A 698 -26.63 -30.83 -7.98
C ASP A 698 -27.60 -30.68 -6.79
N PRO A 699 -28.49 -31.65 -6.52
CA PRO A 699 -29.47 -31.55 -5.44
C PRO A 699 -28.85 -31.20 -4.08
N ASP A 700 -27.70 -31.82 -3.73
CA ASP A 700 -27.01 -31.60 -2.44
C ASP A 700 -26.48 -30.15 -2.31
N ASP A 701 -26.06 -29.54 -3.42
CA ASP A 701 -25.55 -28.16 -3.46
C ASP A 701 -26.70 -27.14 -3.49
N LEU A 702 -27.79 -27.45 -4.20
CA LEU A 702 -28.96 -26.57 -4.31
C LEU A 702 -29.78 -26.51 -3.00
N GLU A 703 -29.72 -27.54 -2.14
CA GLU A 703 -30.23 -27.47 -0.77
C GLU A 703 -29.54 -26.39 0.09
N ARG A 704 -28.32 -25.97 -0.29
CA ARG A 704 -27.45 -25.08 0.51
C ARG A 704 -27.13 -23.75 -0.18
N LEU A 705 -28.04 -23.24 -1.01
CA LEU A 705 -27.81 -22.15 -1.98
C LEU A 705 -27.52 -20.78 -1.33
N ASP A 706 -26.46 -20.63 -0.53
CA ASP A 706 -26.06 -19.39 0.13
C ASP A 706 -25.41 -18.42 -0.88
N PRO A 707 -26.07 -17.31 -1.26
CA PRO A 707 -25.53 -16.33 -2.21
C PRO A 707 -24.38 -15.50 -1.66
N THR A 708 -24.10 -15.62 -0.36
CA THR A 708 -23.01 -14.95 0.32
C THR A 708 -21.79 -15.85 0.54
N ALA A 709 -21.92 -17.16 0.26
CA ALA A 709 -20.81 -18.09 0.26
C ALA A 709 -19.78 -17.71 -0.82
N PRO A 710 -18.47 -17.76 -0.54
CA PRO A 710 -17.45 -17.48 -1.54
C PRO A 710 -17.57 -18.49 -2.70
N ALA A 711 -17.37 -18.00 -3.94
CA ALA A 711 -17.58 -18.75 -5.19
C ALA A 711 -16.69 -20.01 -5.37
N ASP A 712 -15.81 -20.28 -4.41
CA ASP A 712 -15.03 -21.52 -4.32
C ASP A 712 -15.73 -22.64 -3.53
N ARG A 713 -16.83 -22.32 -2.84
CA ARG A 713 -17.75 -23.27 -2.19
C ARG A 713 -19.21 -23.16 -2.64
N ALA A 714 -19.62 -22.03 -3.19
CA ALA A 714 -20.91 -21.94 -3.87
C ALA A 714 -20.81 -22.77 -5.17
N ALA A 715 -21.79 -23.65 -5.39
CA ALA A 715 -22.19 -24.05 -6.73
C ALA A 715 -22.04 -22.84 -7.66
N GLY A 716 -21.44 -23.04 -8.84
CA GLY A 716 -21.17 -21.97 -9.79
C GLY A 716 -22.35 -20.99 -9.83
N GLY A 717 -22.10 -19.72 -9.53
CA GLY A 717 -23.13 -18.70 -9.61
C GLY A 717 -23.10 -17.64 -8.53
N ARG A 718 -23.69 -16.51 -8.88
CA ARG A 718 -23.88 -15.35 -8.00
C ARG A 718 -25.38 -15.11 -7.88
N PRO A 719 -26.06 -15.73 -6.92
CA PRO A 719 -27.49 -15.53 -6.80
C PRO A 719 -27.76 -14.08 -6.37
N THR A 720 -28.74 -13.41 -6.98
CA THR A 720 -29.05 -12.00 -6.69
C THR A 720 -30.08 -11.81 -5.56
N GLY A 721 -30.52 -12.89 -4.92
CA GLY A 721 -31.41 -12.90 -3.74
C GLY A 721 -30.89 -13.85 -2.67
N LEU A 722 -31.03 -13.47 -1.39
CA LEU A 722 -30.64 -14.29 -0.23
C LEU A 722 -31.45 -15.59 -0.18
N LEU A 723 -30.75 -16.72 -0.22
CA LEU A 723 -31.29 -18.05 0.03
C LEU A 723 -30.45 -18.69 1.13
N ASP A 724 -30.75 -18.35 2.38
CA ASP A 724 -30.17 -19.11 3.50
C ASP A 724 -30.84 -20.50 3.59
N GLU A 725 -32.06 -20.63 3.04
CA GLU A 725 -32.82 -21.86 2.83
C GLU A 725 -33.29 -21.91 1.38
N ALA A 726 -33.20 -23.08 0.75
CA ALA A 726 -33.65 -23.29 -0.62
C ALA A 726 -35.20 -23.16 -0.71
N PRO A 727 -35.75 -22.72 -1.85
CA PRO A 727 -37.19 -22.78 -2.06
C PRO A 727 -37.75 -24.19 -1.84
N ASP A 728 -39.01 -24.29 -1.41
CA ASP A 728 -39.68 -25.57 -1.13
C ASP A 728 -39.67 -26.54 -2.34
N GLY A 729 -39.19 -27.78 -2.17
CA GLY A 729 -39.10 -28.75 -3.26
C GLY A 729 -38.05 -28.41 -4.35
N PHE A 730 -37.16 -27.45 -4.12
CA PHE A 730 -36.15 -27.04 -5.10
C PHE A 730 -35.13 -28.15 -5.43
N ALA A 731 -34.79 -28.99 -4.43
CA ALA A 731 -33.95 -30.17 -4.61
C ALA A 731 -34.68 -31.26 -5.42
N ASP A 732 -35.96 -31.51 -5.11
CA ASP A 732 -36.80 -32.49 -5.81
C ASP A 732 -36.93 -32.13 -7.30
N TRP A 733 -37.13 -30.85 -7.63
CA TRP A 733 -37.10 -30.37 -9.01
C TRP A 733 -35.77 -30.68 -9.71
N CYS A 734 -34.64 -30.52 -9.01
CA CYS A 734 -33.32 -30.80 -9.58
C CYS A 734 -33.16 -32.28 -9.86
N GLU A 735 -33.58 -33.16 -8.95
CA GLU A 735 -33.58 -34.61 -9.15
C GLU A 735 -34.38 -35.00 -10.40
N GLU A 736 -35.64 -34.54 -10.50
CA GLU A 736 -36.48 -34.82 -11.68
C GLU A 736 -35.90 -34.25 -12.98
N ALA A 737 -35.32 -33.05 -12.93
CA ALA A 737 -34.67 -32.44 -14.08
C ALA A 737 -33.43 -33.22 -14.53
N LEU A 738 -32.66 -33.80 -13.60
CA LEU A 738 -31.51 -34.66 -13.90
C LEU A 738 -31.96 -36.01 -14.46
N GLU A 739 -32.99 -36.63 -13.90
CA GLU A 739 -33.58 -37.86 -14.44
C GLU A 739 -34.03 -37.69 -15.89
N ALA A 740 -34.67 -36.56 -16.22
CA ALA A 740 -35.08 -36.23 -17.58
C ALA A 740 -33.88 -36.10 -18.55
N LEU A 741 -32.70 -35.69 -18.07
CA LEU A 741 -31.47 -35.60 -18.88
C LEU A 741 -30.75 -36.95 -19.03
N ASP A 742 -30.79 -37.79 -17.99
CA ASP A 742 -30.20 -39.13 -17.98
C ASP A 742 -31.01 -40.13 -18.83
N ALA A 743 -32.33 -39.92 -19.01
CA ALA A 743 -33.14 -40.68 -19.96
C ALA A 743 -32.60 -40.59 -21.41
N ASP A 744 -31.91 -39.50 -21.74
CA ASP A 744 -31.31 -39.25 -23.06
C ASP A 744 -29.81 -39.62 -23.15
N GLN A 745 -29.08 -39.81 -22.04
CA GLN A 745 -27.61 -39.97 -22.04
C GLN A 745 -27.06 -40.90 -20.95
N ALA A 746 -26.05 -41.70 -21.29
CA ALA A 746 -25.37 -42.60 -20.35
C ALA A 746 -24.46 -41.85 -19.37
N GLU A 747 -24.74 -41.97 -18.07
CA GLU A 747 -23.94 -41.53 -16.89
C GLU A 747 -23.16 -40.22 -17.11
N LEU A 748 -23.83 -39.08 -16.85
CA LEU A 748 -23.21 -37.76 -16.80
C LEU A 748 -22.22 -37.72 -15.61
N GLY A 749 -20.94 -38.04 -15.84
CA GLY A 749 -19.91 -38.10 -14.77
C GLY A 749 -19.59 -36.77 -14.05
N VAL A 750 -20.32 -35.70 -14.34
CA VAL A 750 -20.27 -34.36 -13.71
C VAL A 750 -21.66 -33.71 -13.85
N PRO A 751 -22.17 -32.98 -12.83
CA PRO A 751 -23.48 -32.36 -12.90
C PRO A 751 -23.58 -31.29 -14.01
N PRO A 752 -24.73 -31.17 -14.71
CA PRO A 752 -25.02 -30.08 -15.65
C PRO A 752 -25.01 -28.70 -15.01
N VAL A 753 -24.90 -27.65 -15.82
CA VAL A 753 -24.87 -26.25 -15.36
C VAL A 753 -25.98 -25.43 -16.01
N ALA A 754 -26.93 -24.91 -15.24
CA ALA A 754 -27.94 -23.97 -15.71
C ALA A 754 -27.31 -22.58 -15.96
N ALA A 755 -27.40 -22.08 -17.19
CA ALA A 755 -26.86 -20.78 -17.56
C ALA A 755 -27.53 -19.63 -16.78
N GLU A 756 -28.85 -19.74 -16.59
CA GLU A 756 -29.65 -18.85 -15.75
C GLU A 756 -30.79 -19.65 -15.15
N LEU A 757 -30.96 -19.51 -13.85
CA LEU A 757 -31.96 -20.16 -13.04
C LEU A 757 -32.81 -19.08 -12.36
N LEU A 758 -34.12 -19.11 -12.61
CA LEU A 758 -35.10 -18.20 -12.01
C LEU A 758 -36.08 -19.00 -11.17
N ALA A 759 -36.24 -18.64 -9.91
CA ALA A 759 -37.16 -19.28 -8.98
C ALA A 759 -37.93 -18.25 -8.16
N VAL A 760 -39.22 -18.49 -7.92
CA VAL A 760 -40.02 -17.70 -6.99
C VAL A 760 -40.07 -18.45 -5.66
N ARG A 761 -39.68 -17.78 -4.58
CA ARG A 761 -39.68 -18.34 -3.21
C ARG A 761 -41.06 -18.18 -2.56
N ASP A 762 -41.28 -18.93 -1.47
CA ASP A 762 -42.38 -18.75 -0.52
C ASP A 762 -43.78 -18.95 -1.15
N LEU A 763 -43.89 -19.85 -2.15
CA LEU A 763 -45.16 -20.19 -2.81
C LEU A 763 -46.08 -21.02 -1.92
N ASP A 764 -45.50 -21.79 -1.00
CA ASP A 764 -46.15 -22.62 0.01
C ASP A 764 -46.89 -21.79 1.08
N LEU A 765 -46.47 -20.54 1.29
CA LEU A 765 -47.11 -19.60 2.22
C LEU A 765 -48.44 -19.02 1.68
N VAL A 766 -48.75 -19.19 0.39
CA VAL A 766 -49.94 -18.61 -0.25
C VAL A 766 -51.23 -19.29 0.27
N ASP A 767 -52.21 -18.48 0.66
CA ASP A 767 -53.54 -18.95 1.06
C ASP A 767 -54.26 -19.62 -0.11
N ASP A 768 -54.92 -20.76 0.16
CA ASP A 768 -55.62 -21.54 -0.86
C ASP A 768 -56.66 -20.72 -1.63
N GLN A 769 -57.24 -19.69 -1.00
CA GLN A 769 -58.23 -18.79 -1.60
C GLN A 769 -57.59 -17.65 -2.39
N ALA A 770 -56.30 -17.38 -2.18
CA ALA A 770 -55.56 -16.28 -2.80
C ALA A 770 -54.84 -16.69 -4.11
N TRP A 771 -54.79 -17.98 -4.46
CA TRP A 771 -54.18 -18.47 -5.71
C TRP A 771 -54.62 -17.75 -6.99
N PRO A 772 -55.90 -17.37 -7.20
CA PRO A 772 -56.29 -16.60 -8.37
C PRO A 772 -55.58 -15.24 -8.48
N GLU A 773 -55.32 -14.57 -7.35
CA GLU A 773 -54.58 -13.31 -7.32
C GLU A 773 -53.06 -13.56 -7.45
N ALA A 774 -52.53 -14.58 -6.77
CA ALA A 774 -51.13 -14.98 -6.86
C ALA A 774 -50.74 -15.32 -8.31
N LEU A 775 -51.51 -16.17 -9.00
CA LEU A 775 -51.28 -16.53 -10.41
C LEU A 775 -51.39 -15.31 -11.33
N ALA A 776 -52.30 -14.37 -11.07
CA ALA A 776 -52.41 -13.15 -11.87
C ALA A 776 -51.18 -12.22 -11.73
N ARG A 777 -50.50 -12.27 -10.58
CA ARG A 777 -49.21 -11.58 -10.34
C ARG A 777 -48.06 -12.32 -11.00
N LEU A 778 -47.98 -13.64 -10.80
CA LEU A 778 -46.95 -14.50 -11.42
C LEU A 778 -47.00 -14.45 -12.95
N ALA A 779 -48.17 -14.22 -13.55
CA ALA A 779 -48.34 -14.09 -15.00
C ALA A 779 -47.78 -12.79 -15.60
N ARG A 780 -47.26 -11.85 -14.79
CA ARG A 780 -46.72 -10.55 -15.23
C ARG A 780 -45.21 -10.45 -14.93
N PRO A 781 -44.44 -9.68 -15.73
CA PRO A 781 -43.05 -9.39 -15.39
C PRO A 781 -42.94 -8.71 -14.01
N PRO A 782 -41.89 -9.00 -13.21
CA PRO A 782 -40.73 -9.82 -13.55
C PRO A 782 -40.92 -11.35 -13.35
N TYR A 783 -41.96 -11.79 -12.64
CA TYR A 783 -42.13 -13.20 -12.25
C TYR A 783 -42.49 -14.14 -13.41
N ARG A 784 -43.14 -13.61 -14.45
CA ARG A 784 -43.58 -14.40 -15.61
C ARG A 784 -42.48 -15.29 -16.17
N ASP A 785 -41.27 -14.76 -16.28
CA ASP A 785 -40.15 -15.47 -16.88
C ASP A 785 -39.73 -16.69 -16.04
N ALA A 786 -39.88 -16.65 -14.72
CA ALA A 786 -39.64 -17.81 -13.84
C ALA A 786 -40.62 -18.97 -14.06
N VAL A 787 -41.78 -18.70 -14.69
CA VAL A 787 -42.79 -19.71 -15.01
C VAL A 787 -42.66 -20.16 -16.47
N VAL A 788 -42.49 -19.23 -17.42
CA VAL A 788 -42.64 -19.56 -18.85
C VAL A 788 -41.32 -19.76 -19.60
N ALA A 789 -40.18 -19.28 -19.08
CA ALA A 789 -38.91 -19.34 -19.80
C ALA A 789 -38.11 -20.59 -19.38
N PRO A 790 -37.82 -21.53 -20.28
CA PRO A 790 -37.13 -22.78 -19.94
C PRO A 790 -35.72 -22.52 -19.39
N VAL A 791 -35.28 -23.38 -18.48
CA VAL A 791 -33.95 -23.32 -17.88
C VAL A 791 -32.96 -23.97 -18.84
N ARG A 792 -31.97 -23.21 -19.33
CA ARG A 792 -30.97 -23.73 -20.27
C ARG A 792 -29.81 -24.38 -19.53
N ALA A 793 -29.73 -25.70 -19.56
CA ALA A 793 -28.65 -26.48 -18.97
C ALA A 793 -27.55 -26.80 -19.98
N LEU A 794 -26.31 -26.49 -19.64
CA LEU A 794 -25.09 -26.93 -20.31
C LEU A 794 -24.71 -28.32 -19.79
N LEU A 795 -24.67 -29.29 -20.69
CA LEU A 795 -24.29 -30.66 -20.40
C LEU A 795 -22.76 -30.83 -20.41
N PRO A 796 -22.22 -31.86 -19.74
CA PRO A 796 -20.78 -32.20 -19.73
C PRO A 796 -20.14 -32.37 -21.11
N ASP A 797 -20.93 -32.74 -22.12
CA ASP A 797 -20.48 -32.92 -23.50
C ASP A 797 -20.43 -31.62 -24.31
N GLY A 798 -20.83 -30.49 -23.70
CA GLY A 798 -20.84 -29.15 -24.29
C GLY A 798 -22.12 -28.80 -25.07
N ARG A 799 -23.14 -29.65 -25.07
CA ARG A 799 -24.47 -29.34 -25.63
C ARG A 799 -25.36 -28.62 -24.62
N TYR A 800 -26.41 -27.96 -25.12
CA TYR A 800 -27.45 -27.37 -24.28
C TYR A 800 -28.74 -28.20 -24.35
N ALA A 801 -29.43 -28.32 -23.22
CA ALA A 801 -30.77 -28.86 -23.10
C ALA A 801 -31.68 -27.83 -22.39
N ASP A 802 -32.95 -27.79 -22.79
CA ASP A 802 -33.96 -26.94 -22.15
C ASP A 802 -34.71 -27.78 -21.09
N LEU A 803 -34.75 -27.28 -19.86
CA LEU A 803 -35.41 -27.90 -18.71
C LEU A 803 -36.65 -27.11 -18.29
N PRO A 804 -37.66 -27.75 -17.68
CA PRO A 804 -38.81 -27.06 -17.12
C PRO A 804 -38.36 -26.10 -15.99
N PRO A 805 -38.91 -24.88 -15.92
CA PRO A 805 -38.59 -23.95 -14.83
C PRO A 805 -39.11 -24.45 -13.49
N TYR A 806 -38.35 -24.27 -12.42
CA TYR A 806 -38.73 -24.68 -11.07
C TYR A 806 -40.11 -24.16 -10.66
N THR A 807 -40.39 -22.87 -10.84
CA THR A 807 -41.68 -22.28 -10.43
C THR A 807 -42.84 -22.92 -11.20
N ALA A 808 -42.63 -23.29 -12.46
CA ALA A 808 -43.65 -23.96 -13.26
C ALA A 808 -43.88 -25.40 -12.82
N TRP A 809 -42.80 -26.12 -12.50
CA TRP A 809 -42.82 -27.46 -11.92
C TRP A 809 -43.57 -27.46 -10.58
N TRP A 810 -43.22 -26.56 -9.65
CA TRP A 810 -43.90 -26.50 -8.35
C TRP A 810 -45.40 -26.24 -8.52
N LEU A 811 -45.78 -25.26 -9.37
CA LEU A 811 -47.20 -24.93 -9.59
C LEU A 811 -47.97 -26.04 -10.32
N ARG A 812 -47.31 -26.88 -11.11
CA ARG A 812 -47.92 -27.97 -11.89
C ARG A 812 -48.57 -29.03 -11.01
N ASP A 813 -47.92 -29.34 -9.89
CA ASP A 813 -48.29 -30.45 -8.99
C ASP A 813 -48.98 -29.98 -7.70
N HIS A 814 -49.31 -28.68 -7.62
CA HIS A 814 -50.06 -28.08 -6.52
C HIS A 814 -51.48 -27.65 -6.94
N PRO A 815 -52.48 -27.69 -6.03
CA PRO A 815 -53.88 -27.39 -6.33
C PRO A 815 -54.18 -25.89 -6.52
N VAL A 816 -53.47 -25.23 -7.43
CA VAL A 816 -53.47 -23.77 -7.62
C VAL A 816 -54.56 -23.26 -8.57
N LEU A 817 -55.18 -24.13 -9.37
CA LEU A 817 -56.26 -23.77 -10.30
C LEU A 817 -57.60 -24.30 -9.82
N ASP A 818 -58.40 -23.46 -9.16
CA ASP A 818 -59.71 -23.82 -8.57
C ASP A 818 -59.62 -25.05 -7.62
N GLY A 819 -58.52 -25.17 -6.87
CA GLY A 819 -58.27 -26.29 -5.96
C GLY A 819 -57.87 -27.59 -6.65
N ARG A 820 -57.37 -27.51 -7.90
CA ARG A 820 -56.92 -28.66 -8.69
C ARG A 820 -55.53 -28.41 -9.27
N GLU A 821 -54.82 -29.51 -9.51
CA GLU A 821 -53.51 -29.55 -10.15
C GLU A 821 -53.62 -29.17 -11.64
N PRO A 822 -52.82 -28.22 -12.12
CA PRO A 822 -52.80 -27.83 -13.53
C PRO A 822 -52.53 -28.97 -14.53
N ALA A 823 -51.65 -29.94 -14.22
CA ALA A 823 -51.28 -31.05 -15.11
C ALA A 823 -52.46 -31.91 -15.58
N GLY A 824 -53.56 -31.93 -14.82
CA GLY A 824 -54.77 -32.70 -15.13
C GLY A 824 -55.78 -32.00 -16.04
N LEU A 825 -55.53 -30.75 -16.41
CA LEU A 825 -56.51 -29.87 -17.05
C LEU A 825 -56.15 -29.56 -18.51
N ARG A 826 -57.16 -29.15 -19.29
CA ARG A 826 -57.00 -28.55 -20.62
C ARG A 826 -57.45 -27.09 -20.62
N ALA A 827 -56.86 -26.29 -21.49
CA ALA A 827 -57.31 -24.91 -21.70
C ALA A 827 -58.74 -24.87 -22.30
N ALA A 828 -59.50 -23.80 -22.03
CA ALA A 828 -60.84 -23.61 -22.59
C ALA A 828 -60.85 -23.52 -24.13
N GLY A 829 -59.75 -23.06 -24.73
CA GLY A 829 -59.53 -23.00 -26.18
C GLY A 829 -58.76 -24.19 -26.77
N ALA A 830 -58.48 -25.22 -25.97
CA ALA A 830 -57.65 -26.36 -26.39
C ALA A 830 -58.22 -27.13 -27.59
N ASP A 831 -57.35 -27.90 -28.25
CA ASP A 831 -57.71 -28.77 -29.37
C ASP A 831 -58.93 -29.64 -29.01
N TRP A 832 -59.88 -29.72 -29.94
CA TRP A 832 -61.08 -30.53 -29.78
C TRP A 832 -60.75 -32.01 -29.60
N LEU A 833 -59.57 -32.47 -30.05
CA LEU A 833 -59.08 -33.83 -29.82
C LEU A 833 -58.88 -34.17 -28.33
N LEU A 834 -58.58 -33.19 -27.48
CA LEU A 834 -58.34 -33.40 -26.04
C LEU A 834 -59.63 -33.37 -25.19
N ARG A 835 -60.77 -33.02 -25.79
CA ARG A 835 -62.07 -32.97 -25.09
C ARG A 835 -62.55 -34.36 -24.73
N GLY A 836 -62.96 -34.54 -23.48
CA GLY A 836 -63.39 -35.83 -22.94
C GLY A 836 -62.24 -36.66 -22.34
N LEU A 837 -60.98 -36.28 -22.61
CA LEU A 837 -59.78 -36.84 -21.98
C LEU A 837 -59.28 -35.99 -20.79
N TYR A 838 -59.51 -34.67 -20.88
CA TYR A 838 -59.09 -33.69 -19.87
C TYR A 838 -60.23 -32.73 -19.50
N GLU A 839 -60.30 -32.36 -18.22
CA GLU A 839 -61.24 -31.35 -17.72
C GLU A 839 -60.80 -29.93 -18.06
N GLU A 840 -61.73 -28.99 -18.19
CA GLU A 840 -61.42 -27.62 -18.59
C GLU A 840 -60.96 -26.74 -17.41
N ALA A 841 -59.79 -26.12 -17.54
CA ALA A 841 -59.31 -25.10 -16.61
C ALA A 841 -60.15 -23.80 -16.74
N ARG A 842 -60.73 -23.34 -15.63
CA ARG A 842 -61.52 -22.11 -15.57
C ARG A 842 -60.66 -20.94 -15.12
N THR A 843 -59.98 -20.31 -16.06
CA THR A 843 -59.03 -19.24 -15.75
C THR A 843 -58.95 -18.20 -16.87
N THR A 844 -58.44 -17.02 -16.53
CA THR A 844 -58.20 -15.90 -17.46
C THR A 844 -56.74 -15.80 -17.90
N LEU A 845 -55.88 -16.72 -17.43
CA LEU A 845 -54.48 -16.81 -17.80
C LEU A 845 -54.33 -17.15 -19.29
N ASP A 846 -53.25 -16.69 -19.90
CA ASP A 846 -52.97 -16.93 -21.32
C ASP A 846 -52.44 -18.35 -21.58
N GLU A 847 -52.55 -18.77 -22.84
CA GLU A 847 -52.20 -20.13 -23.29
C GLU A 847 -50.74 -20.50 -23.01
N GLN A 848 -49.80 -19.56 -23.13
CA GLN A 848 -48.38 -19.82 -22.88
C GLN A 848 -48.12 -20.09 -21.39
N PHE A 849 -48.72 -19.28 -20.51
CA PHE A 849 -48.60 -19.47 -19.06
C PHE A 849 -49.25 -20.79 -18.63
N LEU A 850 -50.44 -21.09 -19.15
CA LEU A 850 -51.13 -22.35 -18.87
C LEU A 850 -50.35 -23.57 -19.34
N HIS A 851 -49.78 -23.52 -20.54
CA HIS A 851 -48.93 -24.61 -21.04
C HIS A 851 -47.71 -24.85 -20.15
N ALA A 852 -47.06 -23.78 -19.65
CA ALA A 852 -45.94 -23.91 -18.74
C ALA A 852 -46.32 -24.60 -17.42
N LEU A 853 -47.54 -24.37 -16.91
CA LEU A 853 -48.08 -25.09 -15.75
C LEU A 853 -48.44 -26.56 -16.02
N GLY A 854 -48.29 -27.06 -17.25
CA GLY A 854 -48.73 -28.41 -17.64
C GLY A 854 -50.20 -28.50 -18.07
N VAL A 855 -50.91 -27.38 -18.23
CA VAL A 855 -52.29 -27.40 -18.77
C VAL A 855 -52.24 -27.72 -20.27
N ARG A 856 -53.00 -28.74 -20.69
CA ARG A 856 -53.00 -29.24 -22.07
C ARG A 856 -53.68 -28.27 -23.03
N THR A 857 -52.95 -27.85 -24.07
CA THR A 857 -53.41 -26.86 -25.07
C THR A 857 -53.70 -27.51 -26.42
N THR A 858 -52.74 -28.21 -27.01
CA THR A 858 -52.90 -28.91 -28.30
C THR A 858 -52.37 -30.33 -28.19
N LEU A 859 -52.93 -31.24 -28.99
CA LEU A 859 -52.44 -32.62 -29.06
C LEU A 859 -50.97 -32.68 -29.50
N ALA A 860 -50.57 -31.82 -30.45
CA ALA A 860 -49.20 -31.76 -30.92
C ALA A 860 -48.22 -31.31 -29.84
N ALA A 861 -48.61 -30.35 -28.98
CA ALA A 861 -47.79 -29.92 -27.84
C ALA A 861 -47.64 -31.06 -26.81
N LEU A 862 -48.73 -31.73 -26.46
CA LEU A 862 -48.69 -32.90 -25.57
C LEU A 862 -47.76 -33.99 -26.12
N LEU A 863 -47.89 -34.37 -27.39
CA LEU A 863 -47.04 -35.40 -27.99
C LEU A 863 -45.56 -34.99 -28.17
N ALA A 864 -45.24 -33.70 -28.03
CA ALA A 864 -43.87 -33.21 -28.05
C ALA A 864 -43.22 -33.19 -26.65
N GLU A 865 -44.02 -33.33 -25.59
CA GLU A 865 -43.52 -33.44 -24.21
C GLU A 865 -42.92 -34.84 -23.97
N PRO A 866 -41.84 -34.95 -23.17
CA PRO A 866 -41.39 -36.23 -22.63
C PRO A 866 -42.56 -36.96 -21.95
N HIS A 867 -42.73 -38.25 -22.20
CA HIS A 867 -43.85 -39.07 -21.70
C HIS A 867 -45.26 -38.63 -22.12
N GLY A 868 -45.40 -37.65 -23.02
CA GLY A 868 -46.71 -37.15 -23.45
C GLY A 868 -47.53 -38.16 -24.26
N SER A 869 -46.88 -39.07 -24.99
CA SER A 869 -47.56 -40.20 -25.65
C SER A 869 -48.07 -41.24 -24.66
N GLU A 870 -47.32 -41.52 -23.60
CA GLU A 870 -47.72 -42.42 -22.50
C GLU A 870 -48.91 -41.84 -21.74
N GLU A 871 -48.86 -40.57 -21.32
CA GLU A 871 -49.98 -39.90 -20.65
C GLU A 871 -51.25 -39.93 -21.50
N LEU A 872 -51.12 -39.65 -22.81
CA LEU A 872 -52.26 -39.68 -23.72
C LEU A 872 -52.86 -41.09 -23.84
N LEU A 873 -52.01 -42.13 -23.91
CA LEU A 873 -52.44 -43.52 -23.96
C LEU A 873 -53.15 -43.94 -22.66
N ASP A 874 -52.64 -43.52 -21.50
CA ASP A 874 -53.30 -43.72 -20.22
C ASP A 874 -54.68 -43.07 -20.19
N ARG A 875 -54.79 -41.81 -20.63
CA ARG A 875 -56.09 -41.12 -20.73
C ARG A 875 -57.02 -41.77 -21.75
N LEU A 876 -56.50 -42.29 -22.86
CA LEU A 876 -57.29 -43.03 -23.85
C LEU A 876 -57.80 -44.37 -23.29
N THR A 877 -57.06 -45.02 -22.40
CA THR A 877 -57.44 -46.31 -21.82
C THR A 877 -58.32 -46.17 -20.58
N ASP A 878 -58.43 -44.98 -19.99
CA ASP A 878 -59.40 -44.66 -18.94
C ASP A 878 -60.85 -44.92 -19.42
N PRO A 879 -61.61 -45.85 -18.81
CA PRO A 879 -62.99 -46.15 -19.17
C PRO A 879 -63.94 -44.95 -19.09
N ASP A 880 -63.66 -43.96 -18.24
CA ASP A 880 -64.49 -42.77 -18.05
C ASP A 880 -64.27 -41.70 -19.14
N SER A 881 -63.23 -41.86 -19.97
CA SER A 881 -62.96 -40.98 -21.10
C SER A 881 -64.00 -41.11 -22.23
N GLU A 882 -64.57 -39.97 -22.62
CA GLU A 882 -65.54 -39.86 -23.72
C GLU A 882 -64.86 -39.41 -25.03
N VAL A 883 -64.49 -40.38 -25.88
CA VAL A 883 -63.84 -40.12 -27.18
C VAL A 883 -64.71 -40.56 -28.34
N THR A 884 -64.97 -39.66 -29.29
CA THR A 884 -65.72 -39.95 -30.52
C THR A 884 -64.84 -40.62 -31.59
N HIS A 885 -65.44 -41.31 -32.56
CA HIS A 885 -64.71 -41.91 -33.69
C HIS A 885 -63.80 -40.90 -34.41
N ARG A 886 -64.28 -39.68 -34.71
CA ARG A 886 -63.47 -38.68 -35.41
C ARG A 886 -62.28 -38.22 -34.56
N GLN A 887 -62.46 -38.08 -33.24
CA GLN A 887 -61.36 -37.77 -32.32
C GLN A 887 -60.35 -38.91 -32.30
N LEU A 888 -60.82 -40.15 -32.13
CA LEU A 888 -59.97 -41.33 -32.08
C LEU A 888 -59.12 -41.47 -33.34
N HIS A 889 -59.71 -41.25 -34.53
CA HIS A 889 -58.98 -41.22 -35.80
C HIS A 889 -57.89 -40.14 -35.80
N GLY A 890 -58.22 -38.91 -35.37
CA GLY A 890 -57.27 -37.80 -35.31
C GLY A 890 -56.12 -38.05 -34.35
N ILE A 891 -56.44 -38.57 -33.16
CA ILE A 891 -55.48 -38.89 -32.11
C ILE A 891 -54.53 -40.00 -32.57
N TYR A 892 -55.05 -41.12 -33.07
CA TYR A 892 -54.19 -42.20 -33.54
C TYR A 892 -53.39 -41.84 -34.78
N THR A 893 -53.94 -40.99 -35.67
CA THR A 893 -53.16 -40.45 -36.79
C THR A 893 -51.97 -39.62 -36.29
N ALA A 894 -52.13 -38.81 -35.23
CA ALA A 894 -51.04 -38.05 -34.64
C ALA A 894 -50.05 -38.96 -33.88
N LEU A 895 -50.55 -39.91 -33.09
CA LEU A 895 -49.75 -40.89 -32.36
C LEU A 895 -48.91 -41.75 -33.30
N ALA A 896 -49.43 -42.07 -34.49
CA ALA A 896 -48.70 -42.75 -35.57
C ALA A 896 -47.51 -41.94 -36.14
N THR A 897 -47.27 -40.71 -35.66
CA THR A 897 -46.08 -39.92 -36.03
C THR A 897 -45.01 -39.81 -34.95
N VAL A 898 -45.30 -40.21 -33.70
CA VAL A 898 -44.37 -40.14 -32.55
C VAL A 898 -44.11 -41.51 -31.91
N GLU A 899 -42.96 -41.71 -31.28
CA GLU A 899 -42.70 -42.93 -30.53
C GLU A 899 -43.64 -43.05 -29.33
N ALA A 900 -44.08 -44.28 -29.06
CA ALA A 900 -44.98 -44.60 -27.96
C ALA A 900 -44.68 -46.02 -27.49
N GLU A 901 -44.75 -46.24 -26.18
CA GLU A 901 -44.60 -47.57 -25.61
C GLU A 901 -45.81 -48.46 -25.96
N PRO A 902 -45.59 -49.77 -26.15
CA PRO A 902 -46.67 -50.69 -26.43
C PRO A 902 -47.57 -50.88 -25.20
N ILE A 903 -48.88 -50.86 -25.42
CA ILE A 903 -49.90 -51.03 -24.39
C ILE A 903 -50.72 -52.29 -24.63
N ASP A 904 -51.12 -52.95 -23.54
CA ASP A 904 -51.90 -54.20 -23.61
C ASP A 904 -53.35 -53.96 -24.06
N VAL A 905 -53.87 -52.75 -23.88
CA VAL A 905 -55.26 -52.39 -24.19
C VAL A 905 -55.33 -51.14 -25.05
N VAL A 906 -56.20 -51.14 -26.05
CA VAL A 906 -56.40 -50.02 -26.97
C VAL A 906 -57.86 -49.59 -27.02
N ARG A 907 -58.10 -48.31 -27.26
CA ARG A 907 -59.44 -47.80 -27.52
C ARG A 907 -59.78 -47.97 -28.99
N ALA A 908 -60.85 -48.70 -29.30
CA ALA A 908 -61.26 -49.01 -30.66
C ALA A 908 -62.72 -48.62 -30.91
N LEU A 909 -63.10 -48.61 -32.19
CA LEU A 909 -64.50 -48.62 -32.59
C LEU A 909 -65.06 -50.01 -32.36
N PRO A 910 -66.24 -50.16 -31.75
CA PRO A 910 -66.83 -51.46 -31.52
C PRO A 910 -67.09 -52.21 -32.83
N PRO A 911 -67.15 -53.56 -32.78
CA PRO A 911 -67.64 -54.38 -33.89
C PRO A 911 -68.97 -53.88 -34.45
N LEU A 912 -69.22 -54.17 -35.72
CA LEU A 912 -70.51 -53.87 -36.36
C LEU A 912 -71.60 -54.70 -35.70
N ASP A 913 -72.67 -54.05 -35.26
CA ASP A 913 -73.82 -54.74 -34.69
C ASP A 913 -74.57 -55.49 -35.80
N PRO A 914 -74.66 -56.84 -35.74
CA PRO A 914 -75.30 -57.64 -36.78
C PRO A 914 -76.80 -57.33 -36.93
N GLN A 915 -77.47 -56.80 -35.91
CA GLN A 915 -78.90 -56.50 -35.96
C GLN A 915 -79.20 -55.19 -36.67
N THR A 916 -78.34 -54.18 -36.48
CA THR A 916 -78.56 -52.84 -37.01
C THR A 916 -77.77 -52.57 -38.28
N GLY A 917 -76.76 -53.40 -38.58
CA GLY A 917 -75.87 -53.21 -39.72
C GLY A 917 -74.99 -51.96 -39.58
N ARG A 918 -74.80 -51.47 -38.35
CA ARG A 918 -74.08 -50.21 -38.05
C ARG A 918 -73.13 -50.42 -36.88
N ARG A 919 -71.99 -49.73 -36.90
CA ARG A 919 -71.13 -49.63 -35.71
C ARG A 919 -71.76 -48.66 -34.70
N PRO A 920 -71.78 -49.00 -33.40
CA PRO A 920 -72.18 -48.06 -32.36
C PRO A 920 -71.38 -46.74 -32.42
N GLY A 921 -72.01 -45.64 -31.99
CA GLY A 921 -71.40 -44.31 -32.02
C GLY A 921 -70.42 -44.01 -30.88
N HIS A 922 -70.20 -44.95 -29.96
CA HIS A 922 -69.24 -44.87 -28.86
C HIS A 922 -67.95 -45.65 -29.18
N THR A 923 -66.93 -45.49 -28.36
CA THR A 923 -65.68 -46.25 -28.41
C THR A 923 -65.64 -47.29 -27.29
N VAL A 924 -64.84 -48.34 -27.46
CA VAL A 924 -64.65 -49.42 -26.48
C VAL A 924 -63.16 -49.60 -26.21
N VAL A 925 -62.79 -50.02 -25.00
CA VAL A 925 -61.41 -50.43 -24.69
C VAL A 925 -61.35 -51.95 -24.78
N VAL A 926 -60.41 -52.47 -25.58
CA VAL A 926 -60.24 -53.90 -25.86
C VAL A 926 -58.76 -54.27 -25.76
N ASP A 927 -58.45 -55.56 -25.64
CA ASP A 927 -57.09 -56.06 -25.74
C ASP A 927 -56.51 -55.71 -27.13
N ALA A 928 -55.25 -55.26 -27.18
CA ALA A 928 -54.59 -54.88 -28.43
C ALA A 928 -54.59 -56.01 -29.47
N THR A 929 -54.53 -57.27 -29.03
CA THR A 929 -54.57 -58.45 -29.89
C THR A 929 -55.95 -58.75 -30.49
N GLU A 930 -57.02 -58.19 -29.93
CA GLU A 930 -58.39 -58.32 -30.45
C GLU A 930 -58.74 -57.22 -31.45
N ALA A 931 -58.01 -56.11 -31.45
CA ALA A 931 -58.24 -54.98 -32.33
C ALA A 931 -57.55 -55.14 -33.69
N VAL A 932 -58.04 -54.42 -34.70
CA VAL A 932 -57.47 -54.44 -36.06
C VAL A 932 -57.37 -53.01 -36.60
N VAL A 933 -56.23 -52.68 -37.20
CA VAL A 933 -56.04 -51.42 -37.96
C VAL A 933 -56.51 -51.64 -39.40
N ALA A 934 -57.46 -50.83 -39.87
CA ALA A 934 -57.95 -50.91 -41.24
C ALA A 934 -57.02 -50.15 -42.21
N ASP A 935 -56.03 -50.84 -42.77
CA ASP A 935 -55.05 -50.29 -43.72
C ASP A 935 -55.50 -50.33 -45.19
N ALA A 936 -56.44 -51.23 -45.51
CA ALA A 936 -56.95 -51.44 -46.86
C ALA A 936 -58.50 -51.34 -46.87
N PRO A 937 -59.09 -50.34 -47.57
CA PRO A 937 -60.54 -50.09 -47.51
C PRO A 937 -61.39 -51.18 -48.16
N ASP A 938 -60.82 -51.96 -49.08
CA ASP A 938 -61.44 -53.16 -49.66
C ASP A 938 -61.65 -54.29 -48.65
N LEU A 939 -60.84 -54.34 -47.59
CA LEU A 939 -60.94 -55.37 -46.55
C LEU A 939 -61.89 -54.99 -45.41
N VAL A 940 -62.34 -53.74 -45.32
CA VAL A 940 -63.16 -53.24 -44.20
C VAL A 940 -64.45 -54.05 -44.00
N ALA A 941 -65.04 -54.55 -45.09
CA ALA A 941 -66.24 -55.40 -45.02
C ALA A 941 -66.00 -56.72 -44.27
N LEU A 942 -64.78 -57.25 -44.31
CA LEU A 942 -64.37 -58.46 -43.60
C LEU A 942 -64.10 -58.21 -42.11
N LEU A 943 -63.88 -56.94 -41.73
CA LEU A 943 -63.56 -56.55 -40.36
C LEU A 943 -64.78 -56.22 -39.51
N HIS A 944 -65.99 -56.49 -39.98
CA HIS A 944 -67.23 -56.27 -39.22
C HIS A 944 -67.21 -56.92 -37.82
N PRO A 945 -66.68 -58.14 -37.62
CA PRO A 945 -66.61 -58.77 -36.29
C PRO A 945 -65.57 -58.16 -35.35
N TYR A 946 -64.64 -57.36 -35.86
CA TYR A 946 -63.48 -56.88 -35.10
C TYR A 946 -63.66 -55.44 -34.61
N PRO A 947 -63.16 -55.12 -33.40
CA PRO A 947 -62.89 -53.76 -32.99
C PRO A 947 -61.89 -53.09 -33.94
N LEU A 948 -62.18 -51.89 -34.41
CA LEU A 948 -61.34 -51.18 -35.37
C LEU A 948 -60.58 -50.01 -34.74
N VAL A 949 -59.28 -49.95 -35.00
CA VAL A 949 -58.44 -48.80 -34.67
C VAL A 949 -58.41 -47.87 -35.90
N PRO A 950 -59.07 -46.69 -35.85
CA PRO A 950 -59.13 -45.80 -37.00
C PRO A 950 -57.84 -44.97 -37.10
N VAL A 951 -57.26 -44.90 -38.29
CA VAL A 951 -56.05 -44.12 -38.58
C VAL A 951 -56.04 -43.71 -40.06
N ALA A 952 -55.29 -42.65 -40.39
CA ALA A 952 -55.00 -42.35 -41.79
C ALA A 952 -54.29 -43.56 -42.46
N PRO A 953 -54.77 -44.10 -43.60
CA PRO A 953 -54.26 -45.35 -44.16
C PRO A 953 -52.75 -45.38 -44.42
N ALA A 954 -52.15 -44.24 -44.80
CA ALA A 954 -50.71 -44.12 -45.03
C ALA A 954 -49.87 -44.34 -43.75
N LEU A 955 -50.45 -44.14 -42.57
CA LEU A 955 -49.80 -44.30 -41.27
C LEU A 955 -50.24 -45.59 -40.54
N ALA A 956 -51.11 -46.39 -41.16
CA ALA A 956 -51.62 -47.63 -40.56
C ALA A 956 -50.52 -48.62 -40.16
N PRO A 957 -49.48 -48.89 -40.99
CA PRO A 957 -48.39 -49.78 -40.59
C PRO A 957 -47.59 -49.27 -39.39
N ALA A 958 -47.31 -47.96 -39.34
CA ALA A 958 -46.56 -47.35 -38.24
C ALA A 958 -47.34 -47.41 -36.92
N LEU A 959 -48.65 -47.19 -36.96
CA LEU A 959 -49.50 -47.31 -35.77
C LEU A 959 -49.63 -48.76 -35.30
N ALA A 960 -49.84 -49.70 -36.23
CA ALA A 960 -49.96 -51.13 -35.96
C ALA A 960 -48.71 -51.67 -35.26
N GLU A 961 -47.52 -51.30 -35.75
CA GLU A 961 -46.25 -51.66 -35.13
C GLU A 961 -46.13 -51.10 -33.69
N ARG A 962 -46.47 -49.83 -33.47
CA ARG A 962 -46.36 -49.18 -32.16
C ARG A 962 -47.33 -49.72 -31.12
N LEU A 963 -48.58 -49.95 -31.51
CA LEU A 963 -49.61 -50.45 -30.60
C LEU A 963 -49.65 -51.98 -30.55
N HIS A 964 -48.80 -52.68 -31.32
CA HIS A 964 -48.82 -54.14 -31.47
C HIS A 964 -50.21 -54.69 -31.89
N VAL A 965 -50.91 -53.94 -32.76
CA VAL A 965 -52.22 -54.29 -33.30
C VAL A 965 -52.05 -54.84 -34.72
N SER A 966 -52.80 -55.87 -35.10
CA SER A 966 -52.69 -56.46 -36.44
C SER A 966 -53.26 -55.54 -37.54
N LEU A 967 -52.64 -55.55 -38.73
CA LEU A 967 -53.21 -54.91 -39.93
C LEU A 967 -54.32 -55.77 -40.54
N ALA A 968 -55.30 -55.15 -41.17
CA ALA A 968 -56.35 -55.86 -41.89
C ALA A 968 -55.78 -56.73 -43.03
N SER A 969 -54.75 -56.24 -43.72
CA SER A 969 -54.05 -56.99 -44.77
C SER A 969 -53.20 -58.16 -44.27
N GLU A 970 -52.82 -58.19 -42.98
CA GLU A 970 -52.09 -59.30 -42.37
C GLU A 970 -53.03 -60.45 -41.99
N ILE A 971 -54.26 -60.13 -41.57
CA ILE A 971 -55.23 -61.13 -41.14
C ILE A 971 -56.14 -61.57 -42.30
N ALA A 972 -56.35 -60.77 -43.35
CA ALA A 972 -57.26 -61.07 -44.46
C ALA A 972 -56.80 -60.52 -45.82
N GLY A 973 -57.37 -61.06 -46.91
CA GLY A 973 -57.33 -60.40 -48.23
C GLY A 973 -56.14 -60.72 -49.14
N GLY A 974 -55.35 -61.76 -48.85
CA GLY A 974 -54.08 -62.02 -49.54
C GLY A 974 -54.19 -62.57 -50.98
N ARG A 975 -55.22 -63.35 -51.32
CA ARG A 975 -55.35 -63.99 -52.65
C ARG A 975 -56.80 -64.03 -53.10
N VAL A 976 -57.06 -63.60 -54.33
CA VAL A 976 -58.35 -63.79 -55.02
C VAL A 976 -58.52 -65.28 -55.36
N LEU A 977 -59.67 -65.85 -54.98
CA LEU A 977 -60.01 -67.27 -55.12
C LEU A 977 -61.01 -67.54 -56.24
N SER A 978 -61.78 -66.53 -56.62
CA SER A 978 -62.73 -66.58 -57.74
C SER A 978 -62.03 -66.32 -59.09
N GLU A 979 -62.57 -66.91 -60.16
CA GLU A 979 -62.19 -66.58 -61.54
C GLU A 979 -63.14 -65.49 -62.07
N GLY A 980 -62.61 -64.43 -62.69
CA GLY A 980 -63.41 -63.37 -63.27
C GLY A 980 -63.20 -63.21 -64.78
N THR A 981 -63.93 -62.27 -65.36
CA THR A 981 -63.83 -61.92 -66.78
C THR A 981 -63.11 -60.58 -66.91
N LEU A 982 -62.10 -60.51 -67.78
CA LEU A 982 -61.34 -59.28 -67.98
C LEU A 982 -62.12 -58.28 -68.86
N HIS A 983 -62.32 -57.07 -68.34
CA HIS A 983 -62.97 -55.95 -69.02
C HIS A 983 -62.03 -54.75 -69.12
N ARG A 984 -62.21 -53.93 -70.17
CA ARG A 984 -61.51 -52.64 -70.28
C ARG A 984 -62.22 -51.60 -69.42
N VAL A 985 -61.45 -50.73 -68.77
CA VAL A 985 -62.04 -49.57 -68.08
C VAL A 985 -62.56 -48.58 -69.14
N PRO A 986 -63.83 -48.13 -69.04
CA PRO A 986 -64.41 -47.21 -70.01
C PRO A 986 -63.57 -45.92 -70.18
N PRO A 987 -63.41 -45.39 -71.41
CA PRO A 987 -62.59 -44.19 -71.66
C PRO A 987 -62.98 -43.00 -70.79
N ILE A 988 -64.27 -42.77 -70.58
CA ILE A 988 -64.78 -41.68 -69.74
C ILE A 988 -64.34 -41.79 -68.28
N VAL A 989 -64.16 -43.00 -67.74
CA VAL A 989 -63.65 -43.20 -66.39
C VAL A 989 -62.15 -42.93 -66.33
N ARG A 990 -61.41 -43.21 -67.40
CA ARG A 990 -59.98 -42.87 -67.52
C ARG A 990 -59.74 -41.38 -67.70
N GLU A 991 -60.66 -40.65 -68.33
CA GLU A 991 -60.67 -39.19 -68.33
C GLU A 991 -60.93 -38.63 -66.94
N LEU A 992 -61.91 -39.19 -66.21
CA LEU A 992 -62.22 -38.80 -64.84
C LEU A 992 -61.06 -39.12 -63.90
N LEU A 993 -60.45 -40.30 -63.97
CA LEU A 993 -59.31 -40.72 -63.15
C LEU A 993 -58.06 -40.98 -64.01
N PRO A 994 -57.30 -39.94 -64.38
CA PRO A 994 -56.05 -40.11 -65.10
C PRO A 994 -55.08 -41.04 -64.35
N GLY A 995 -54.56 -42.05 -65.05
CA GLY A 995 -53.63 -43.03 -64.48
C GLY A 995 -54.27 -44.23 -63.80
N CYS A 996 -55.61 -44.38 -63.80
CA CYS A 996 -56.24 -45.60 -63.31
C CYS A 996 -55.91 -46.81 -64.21
N PRO A 997 -56.05 -48.05 -63.71
CA PRO A 997 -55.81 -49.27 -64.50
C PRO A 997 -56.60 -49.27 -65.81
N VAL A 998 -56.00 -49.79 -66.88
CA VAL A 998 -56.64 -49.87 -68.21
C VAL A 998 -57.69 -50.98 -68.32
N ALA A 999 -57.61 -51.97 -67.43
CA ALA A 999 -58.51 -53.11 -67.37
C ALA A 999 -58.75 -53.52 -65.92
N TYR A 1000 -59.90 -54.14 -65.69
CA TYR A 1000 -60.30 -54.73 -64.42
C TYR A 1000 -60.90 -56.11 -64.69
N GLU A 1001 -60.87 -56.97 -63.67
CA GLU A 1001 -61.53 -58.26 -63.73
C GLU A 1001 -62.89 -58.17 -63.03
N GLU A 1002 -63.96 -58.46 -63.74
CA GLU A 1002 -65.33 -58.50 -63.22
C GLU A 1002 -65.66 -59.91 -62.73
N HIS A 1003 -66.16 -60.02 -61.51
CA HIS A 1003 -66.52 -61.29 -60.87
C HIS A 1003 -68.02 -61.29 -60.59
N GLU A 1004 -68.72 -62.39 -60.87
CA GLU A 1004 -70.12 -62.53 -60.41
C GLU A 1004 -70.20 -62.53 -58.87
N GLU A 1005 -69.21 -63.16 -58.23
CA GLU A 1005 -68.96 -63.12 -56.79
C GLU A 1005 -67.44 -63.12 -56.57
N LEU A 1006 -66.90 -62.07 -55.97
CA LEU A 1006 -65.45 -61.93 -55.73
C LEU A 1006 -65.09 -62.52 -54.37
N LEU A 1007 -64.38 -63.65 -54.36
CA LEU A 1007 -63.99 -64.38 -53.17
C LEU A 1007 -62.51 -64.19 -52.85
N VAL A 1008 -62.19 -63.87 -51.60
CA VAL A 1008 -60.83 -63.77 -51.05
C VAL A 1008 -60.69 -64.63 -49.79
N VAL A 1009 -59.46 -64.81 -49.30
CA VAL A 1009 -59.22 -65.44 -47.99
C VAL A 1009 -59.65 -64.47 -46.88
N GLY A 1010 -60.64 -64.87 -46.08
CA GLY A 1010 -61.14 -64.12 -44.92
C GLY A 1010 -60.24 -64.22 -43.68
N PRO A 1011 -60.53 -63.44 -42.62
CA PRO A 1011 -59.76 -63.43 -41.37
C PRO A 1011 -59.67 -64.78 -40.64
N ASP A 1012 -60.66 -65.66 -40.86
CA ASP A 1012 -60.75 -67.01 -40.32
C ASP A 1012 -60.07 -68.07 -41.22
N GLY A 1013 -59.51 -67.64 -42.35
CA GLY A 1013 -58.89 -68.51 -43.36
C GLY A 1013 -59.90 -69.16 -44.33
N GLU A 1014 -61.19 -68.90 -44.17
CA GLU A 1014 -62.25 -69.39 -45.07
C GLU A 1014 -62.48 -68.45 -46.26
N GLU A 1015 -63.28 -68.86 -47.23
CA GLU A 1015 -63.65 -68.03 -48.38
C GLU A 1015 -64.63 -66.93 -47.95
N ALA A 1016 -64.32 -65.67 -48.27
CA ALA A 1016 -65.14 -64.52 -47.93
C ALA A 1016 -65.36 -63.60 -49.14
N GLY A 1017 -66.60 -63.12 -49.30
CA GLY A 1017 -66.97 -62.21 -50.37
C GLY A 1017 -66.55 -60.77 -50.10
N VAL A 1018 -65.98 -60.10 -51.09
CA VAL A 1018 -65.70 -58.66 -51.07
C VAL A 1018 -66.23 -58.00 -52.34
N ASP A 1019 -66.58 -56.72 -52.28
CA ASP A 1019 -67.11 -56.00 -53.44
C ASP A 1019 -66.02 -55.69 -54.49
N TRP A 1020 -64.78 -55.54 -54.02
CA TRP A 1020 -63.61 -55.25 -54.86
C TRP A 1020 -62.32 -55.63 -54.13
N ARG A 1021 -61.24 -55.79 -54.90
CA ARG A 1021 -59.88 -56.02 -54.40
C ARG A 1021 -58.86 -55.36 -55.31
N TRP A 1022 -57.97 -54.55 -54.74
CA TRP A 1022 -56.83 -54.00 -55.46
C TRP A 1022 -55.56 -54.80 -55.17
N ASP A 1023 -55.02 -55.47 -56.18
CA ASP A 1023 -53.73 -56.16 -56.11
C ASP A 1023 -52.65 -55.34 -56.83
N PRO A 1024 -51.86 -54.52 -56.09
CA PRO A 1024 -50.78 -53.74 -56.68
C PRO A 1024 -49.57 -54.58 -57.12
N ALA A 1025 -49.47 -55.85 -56.66
CA ALA A 1025 -48.35 -56.74 -57.00
C ALA A 1025 -48.61 -57.57 -58.26
N ALA A 1026 -49.86 -57.67 -58.70
CA ALA A 1026 -50.23 -58.36 -59.93
C ALA A 1026 -49.65 -57.65 -61.17
N PRO A 1027 -49.16 -58.40 -62.18
CA PRO A 1027 -48.78 -57.80 -63.45
C PRO A 1027 -50.01 -57.22 -64.15
N SER A 1028 -49.83 -56.11 -64.88
CA SER A 1028 -50.91 -55.53 -65.69
C SER A 1028 -51.39 -56.57 -66.73
N PRO A 1029 -52.70 -56.84 -66.81
CA PRO A 1029 -53.24 -57.87 -67.68
C PRO A 1029 -53.10 -57.50 -69.16
N GLU A 1030 -52.96 -58.51 -70.03
CA GLU A 1030 -53.04 -58.30 -71.48
C GLU A 1030 -54.46 -57.89 -71.88
N LEU A 1031 -54.59 -56.79 -72.63
CA LEU A 1031 -55.88 -56.20 -72.95
C LEU A 1031 -56.76 -57.10 -73.85
N PRO A 1032 -58.08 -57.16 -73.63
CA PRO A 1032 -59.00 -57.85 -74.54
C PRO A 1032 -58.95 -57.22 -75.95
N TYR A 1033 -58.80 -58.05 -76.99
CA TYR A 1033 -58.85 -57.66 -78.40
C TYR A 1033 -60.27 -57.86 -78.94
N ASP A 1034 -60.93 -56.78 -79.38
CA ASP A 1034 -62.22 -56.85 -80.08
C ASP A 1034 -62.00 -56.84 -81.60
N PRO A 1035 -62.29 -57.95 -82.31
CA PRO A 1035 -62.14 -58.00 -83.77
C PRO A 1035 -63.19 -57.17 -84.53
N GLU A 1036 -64.31 -56.76 -83.91
CA GLU A 1036 -65.32 -55.91 -84.54
C GLU A 1036 -64.94 -54.42 -84.51
N ASP A 1037 -64.00 -54.03 -83.63
CA ASP A 1037 -63.49 -52.65 -83.50
C ASP A 1037 -61.95 -52.62 -83.28
N PRO A 1038 -61.14 -52.80 -84.35
CA PRO A 1038 -59.70 -52.94 -84.25
C PRO A 1038 -58.96 -51.64 -83.87
N ASP A 1039 -59.61 -50.48 -83.93
CA ASP A 1039 -59.02 -49.17 -83.62
C ASP A 1039 -58.93 -48.91 -82.10
N THR A 1040 -59.58 -49.73 -81.27
CA THR A 1040 -59.61 -49.64 -79.79
C THR A 1040 -58.23 -49.73 -79.11
N SER A 1041 -57.21 -50.28 -79.79
CA SER A 1041 -55.84 -50.34 -79.27
C SER A 1041 -55.02 -49.07 -79.50
N GLU A 1042 -55.43 -48.20 -80.43
CA GLU A 1042 -54.81 -46.90 -80.67
C GLU A 1042 -55.34 -45.83 -79.69
N GLU A 1043 -56.60 -45.95 -79.24
CA GLU A 1043 -57.24 -45.04 -78.25
C GLU A 1043 -56.55 -45.04 -76.88
N ASP A 1044 -55.95 -46.16 -76.45
CA ASP A 1044 -55.24 -46.23 -75.17
C ASP A 1044 -53.99 -45.35 -75.10
N ALA A 1045 -53.37 -45.07 -76.26
CA ALA A 1045 -52.17 -44.24 -76.38
C ALA A 1045 -52.47 -42.73 -76.40
N GLU A 1046 -53.75 -42.33 -76.43
CA GLU A 1046 -54.18 -40.92 -76.42
C GLU A 1046 -54.19 -40.30 -75.01
N PHE A 1047 -54.07 -41.10 -73.95
CA PHE A 1047 -54.05 -40.62 -72.57
C PHE A 1047 -52.63 -40.25 -72.09
N GLU A 1048 -52.46 -39.05 -71.52
CA GLU A 1048 -51.14 -38.53 -71.11
C GLU A 1048 -50.52 -39.23 -69.87
N VAL A 1049 -51.36 -39.72 -68.94
CA VAL A 1049 -50.90 -40.33 -67.68
C VAL A 1049 -50.88 -41.86 -67.83
N PRO A 1050 -49.72 -42.52 -67.64
CA PRO A 1050 -49.65 -43.98 -67.74
C PRO A 1050 -50.44 -44.64 -66.60
N PRO A 1051 -51.09 -45.78 -66.85
CA PRO A 1051 -51.86 -46.49 -65.84
C PRO A 1051 -50.95 -47.04 -64.73
N VAL A 1052 -51.45 -47.03 -63.50
CA VAL A 1052 -50.79 -47.70 -62.37
C VAL A 1052 -50.72 -49.21 -62.62
N ALA A 1053 -49.58 -49.82 -62.28
CA ALA A 1053 -49.41 -51.26 -62.35
C ALA A 1053 -50.22 -51.94 -61.25
N GLY A 1054 -50.77 -53.12 -61.56
CA GLY A 1054 -51.66 -53.88 -60.68
C GLY A 1054 -52.88 -54.40 -61.42
N LEU A 1055 -53.69 -55.17 -60.69
CA LEU A 1055 -54.96 -55.71 -61.16
C LEU A 1055 -56.07 -55.35 -60.17
N LEU A 1056 -57.14 -54.76 -60.69
CA LEU A 1056 -58.35 -54.50 -59.95
C LEU A 1056 -59.35 -55.62 -60.21
N HIS A 1057 -59.85 -56.24 -59.14
CA HIS A 1057 -60.97 -57.17 -59.19
C HIS A 1057 -62.20 -56.49 -58.60
N ALA A 1058 -63.37 -56.62 -59.23
CA ALA A 1058 -64.61 -56.03 -58.75
C ALA A 1058 -65.81 -56.96 -59.00
N ALA A 1059 -66.73 -57.02 -58.03
CA ALA A 1059 -68.00 -57.73 -58.16
C ALA A 1059 -69.21 -56.79 -58.26
N THR A 1060 -69.03 -55.50 -57.93
CA THR A 1060 -70.10 -54.49 -58.00
C THR A 1060 -69.61 -53.20 -58.67
N PRO A 1061 -70.50 -52.40 -59.28
CA PRO A 1061 -70.15 -51.07 -59.80
C PRO A 1061 -69.58 -50.15 -58.71
N GLU A 1062 -70.13 -50.22 -57.50
CA GLU A 1062 -69.64 -49.52 -56.31
C GLU A 1062 -68.20 -49.92 -55.97
N GLY A 1063 -67.92 -51.24 -55.98
CA GLY A 1063 -66.60 -51.78 -55.75
C GLY A 1063 -65.60 -51.38 -56.84
N LEU A 1064 -66.00 -51.46 -58.12
CA LEU A 1064 -65.19 -51.02 -59.25
C LEU A 1064 -64.80 -49.54 -59.11
N ALA A 1065 -65.78 -48.68 -58.78
CA ALA A 1065 -65.53 -47.26 -58.60
C ALA A 1065 -64.59 -46.96 -57.42
N ALA A 1066 -64.80 -47.67 -56.30
CA ALA A 1066 -63.94 -47.57 -55.13
C ALA A 1066 -62.50 -48.02 -55.43
N GLY A 1067 -62.34 -49.14 -56.13
CA GLY A 1067 -61.03 -49.67 -56.49
C GLY A 1067 -60.26 -48.82 -57.48
N LEU A 1068 -60.93 -48.28 -58.51
CA LEU A 1068 -60.30 -47.36 -59.45
C LEU A 1068 -59.85 -46.08 -58.74
N ALA A 1069 -60.69 -45.50 -57.88
CA ALA A 1069 -60.34 -44.33 -57.10
C ALA A 1069 -59.19 -44.59 -56.10
N TRP A 1070 -59.18 -45.75 -55.45
CA TRP A 1070 -58.13 -46.17 -54.51
C TRP A 1070 -56.77 -46.35 -55.21
N SER A 1071 -56.76 -46.99 -56.39
CA SER A 1071 -55.54 -47.31 -57.13
C SER A 1071 -54.68 -46.10 -57.47
N VAL A 1072 -55.29 -44.91 -57.59
CA VAL A 1072 -54.61 -43.64 -57.90
C VAL A 1072 -54.59 -42.66 -56.71
N GLY A 1073 -54.98 -43.10 -55.51
CA GLY A 1073 -54.99 -42.26 -54.30
C GLY A 1073 -56.08 -41.19 -54.27
N GLN A 1074 -57.11 -41.29 -55.13
CA GLN A 1074 -58.19 -40.31 -55.28
C GLN A 1074 -59.51 -40.81 -54.66
N TRP A 1075 -59.45 -41.37 -53.44
CA TRP A 1075 -60.60 -42.04 -52.77
C TRP A 1075 -61.88 -41.20 -52.70
N HIS A 1076 -61.75 -39.87 -52.62
CA HIS A 1076 -62.90 -38.96 -52.57
C HIS A 1076 -63.75 -38.97 -53.85
N ARG A 1077 -63.19 -39.39 -54.98
CA ARG A 1077 -63.84 -39.40 -56.29
C ARG A 1077 -64.62 -40.68 -56.61
N ARG A 1078 -64.59 -41.69 -55.74
CA ARG A 1078 -65.29 -42.98 -55.95
C ARG A 1078 -66.77 -42.84 -56.29
N PHE A 1079 -67.47 -41.84 -55.75
CA PHE A 1079 -68.89 -41.63 -56.05
C PHE A 1079 -69.12 -40.96 -57.41
N GLU A 1080 -68.20 -40.09 -57.84
CA GLU A 1080 -68.20 -39.50 -59.17
C GLU A 1080 -67.97 -40.60 -60.22
N VAL A 1081 -66.99 -41.47 -59.97
CA VAL A 1081 -66.67 -42.62 -60.82
C VAL A 1081 -67.84 -43.60 -60.87
N LEU A 1082 -68.49 -43.86 -59.73
CA LEU A 1082 -69.68 -44.71 -59.68
C LEU A 1082 -70.80 -44.16 -60.56
N ALA A 1083 -71.07 -42.85 -60.49
CA ALA A 1083 -72.08 -42.22 -61.33
C ALA A 1083 -71.73 -42.33 -62.83
N ALA A 1084 -70.45 -42.21 -63.19
CA ALA A 1084 -70.00 -42.41 -64.57
C ALA A 1084 -70.18 -43.86 -65.05
N LEU A 1085 -69.97 -44.83 -64.16
CA LEU A 1085 -70.13 -46.27 -64.48
C LEU A 1085 -71.60 -46.68 -64.61
N THR A 1086 -72.50 -46.11 -63.81
CA THR A 1086 -73.93 -46.48 -63.79
C THR A 1086 -74.77 -45.73 -64.81
N GLU A 1087 -74.43 -44.47 -65.12
CA GLU A 1087 -75.14 -43.63 -66.10
C GLU A 1087 -74.16 -43.10 -67.18
N PRO A 1088 -73.60 -43.96 -68.06
CA PRO A 1088 -72.57 -43.57 -69.02
C PRO A 1088 -73.03 -42.48 -70.00
N ASP A 1089 -74.31 -42.46 -70.38
CA ASP A 1089 -74.89 -41.43 -71.26
C ASP A 1089 -74.84 -40.02 -70.67
N ARG A 1090 -74.70 -39.91 -69.34
CA ARG A 1090 -74.63 -38.64 -68.61
C ARG A 1090 -73.22 -38.32 -68.12
N ALA A 1091 -72.24 -39.16 -68.43
CA ALA A 1091 -70.87 -38.96 -67.96
C ALA A 1091 -70.21 -37.67 -68.53
N TYR A 1092 -70.71 -37.13 -69.65
CA TYR A 1092 -70.33 -35.79 -70.12
C TYR A 1092 -70.67 -34.67 -69.12
N GLU A 1093 -71.73 -34.83 -68.31
CA GLU A 1093 -72.10 -33.85 -67.28
C GLU A 1093 -71.05 -33.80 -66.17
N LEU A 1094 -70.45 -34.96 -65.82
CA LEU A 1094 -69.35 -35.05 -64.85
C LEU A 1094 -68.08 -34.41 -65.40
N SER A 1095 -67.74 -34.68 -66.67
CA SER A 1095 -66.62 -34.00 -67.32
C SER A 1095 -66.81 -32.47 -67.38
N ALA A 1096 -68.03 -31.99 -67.66
CA ALA A 1096 -68.33 -30.56 -67.67
C ALA A 1096 -68.32 -29.95 -66.26
N ALA A 1097 -68.70 -30.71 -65.22
CA ALA A 1097 -68.61 -30.26 -63.83
C ALA A 1097 -67.15 -30.02 -63.42
N ARG A 1098 -66.20 -30.80 -63.94
CA ARG A 1098 -64.76 -30.63 -63.68
C ARG A 1098 -64.16 -29.34 -64.23
N ASP A 1099 -64.74 -28.75 -65.27
CA ASP A 1099 -64.29 -27.42 -65.74
C ASP A 1099 -64.43 -26.33 -64.64
N PHE A 1100 -65.17 -26.61 -63.56
CA PHE A 1100 -65.33 -25.73 -62.40
C PHE A 1100 -64.51 -26.15 -61.18
N GLU A 1101 -63.82 -27.30 -61.22
CA GLU A 1101 -62.86 -27.72 -60.19
C GLU A 1101 -61.49 -27.12 -60.54
N GLY A 1102 -61.06 -26.14 -59.76
CA GLY A 1102 -59.81 -25.39 -59.98
C GLY A 1102 -58.58 -26.05 -59.38
#